data_AF-A0A9D4L9V7-F1
#
_entry.id   AF-A0A9D4L9V7-F1
#
_cell.length_a   1.000
_cell.length_b   1.000
_cell.length_c   1.000
_cell.angle_alpha   90.00
_cell.angle_beta   90.00
_cell.angle_gamma   90.00
#
_symmetry.space_group_name_H-M   'P 1'
#
loop_
_entity.id
_entity.type
_entity.pdbx_description
1 polymer ?
#
loop_
_entity_poly.entity_id
_entity_poly.type
_entity_poly.pdbx_seq_one_letter_code
_entity_poly.pdbx_strand_id
1 'polypeptide(L)'
;AKQGAFTELVESQVLPSILDAGVVFLLRWALDDSMEAVVVAAVCAFNSLLVNHSDEMCLHRTFHWYQGHRVTCQAPIEPESVGIKLPTDLDETPQETDVEVVKKDIILGLVERMNLLPRLCYVLNKVRPQAPAVVAILEILTRVCRHSTQMAYKVFIQKGLIELIIKEFLPMSGNWTGCGVLSDVYGMPLREALTLILTLCQAGRNMAAILLSRFGIQERFLRYILTDTTAESSAVYKLRHEALKAWKVCLSYGLADTIYIDTYPKIVSELQGCIASPDESHDLLSALIGCLEMAVVTAANQQRAGQFKNEHQGGSSEVSESHDVADVTSCLTWSHVADLVRPVTLILQQQLTNIASHYPVQKRGLQLCQSCLNFITTFYTCAQNQLLEGDLMECLKEMEGLFTLLGRLWNSVGFTYLFGRLSTYSNMVQTTPTTGEAISCLPEYWSSSVDEEKLLPLVRLHSPFPFVMALYRLIYNFAKINRGLLKISTTDKSSVVYCAIMCPDVWSYLRRAVLPSSSSFSHFTKCETHLQYFVIKLLMLALSYDESITVDRLVVHQLSLSLLTSLQYGEEYLAHDLLSTVVFSPLLCRGESEDETAAQLEKMHVSSPPSAGIIITPTAAPLPSSAGSLSEEACGCLPAVRATYIMAFSHMAEIVMESRHHFMQSNWQAKTCFSGHIGECLMPRDWVYMPLIDLYNQYSTVGLEIQNALSVHQLDQVRHVLRWVYLLERKRSSRLESVSVTLKISRVMCVFLTGNDLFLDKVVHSYLEGLFRLYTRQSLLARMNFEEKIPGLPSFYDLFVAVLQQYEAVSFGDPLFACYLLIPMQQRHSIEYRKAIWTENTGILRTLTLPLDQLLLDINHFLAPEETDPELVRLYYQALYGGSLRRVWSPVLYLVAVHHVNRFLYAQDKTHLQLKRTMMSKMLASNNQELQHHIVYYKKVDLSLLHGMELYTELPAIRQQYTDSLKSSI
;
A
#
# COMPACT_ATOMS: atom_id res chain seq x y z
N ALA A 1 -15.18 25.55 -0.30
CA ALA A 1 -15.28 24.08 -0.19
C ALA A 1 -13.89 23.47 0.08
N LYS A 2 -12.95 23.51 -0.88
CA LYS A 2 -11.61 22.89 -0.73
C LYS A 2 -10.81 23.27 0.52
N GLN A 3 -10.82 24.54 0.92
CA GLN A 3 -10.10 25.03 2.11
C GLN A 3 -10.74 24.58 3.44
N GLY A 4 -11.76 23.72 3.43
CA GLY A 4 -12.44 23.24 4.64
C GLY A 4 -13.29 24.30 5.36
N ALA A 5 -13.36 25.54 4.88
CA ALA A 5 -14.06 26.63 5.57
C ALA A 5 -15.57 26.42 5.77
N PHE A 6 -16.18 25.47 5.05
CA PHE A 6 -17.62 25.17 5.13
C PHE A 6 -17.93 23.81 5.77
N THR A 7 -16.92 23.01 6.14
CA THR A 7 -17.14 21.64 6.63
C THR A 7 -17.83 21.60 7.99
N GLU A 8 -17.68 22.63 8.81
CA GLU A 8 -18.41 22.78 10.08
C GLU A 8 -19.80 23.40 9.90
N LEU A 9 -20.10 23.97 8.72
CA LEU A 9 -21.31 24.76 8.46
C LEU A 9 -22.35 24.02 7.61
N VAL A 10 -21.99 22.92 6.94
CA VAL A 10 -22.84 22.23 5.97
C VAL A 10 -22.79 20.72 6.22
N GLU A 11 -23.95 20.06 6.31
CA GLU A 11 -24.06 18.61 6.53
C GLU A 11 -23.72 17.77 5.28
N SER A 12 -23.89 18.36 4.08
CA SER A 12 -23.60 17.71 2.79
C SER A 12 -22.26 18.19 2.19
N GLN A 13 -21.53 17.29 1.52
CA GLN A 13 -20.31 17.66 0.80
C GLN A 13 -20.61 18.65 -0.33
N VAL A 14 -19.96 19.82 -0.28
CA VAL A 14 -20.25 20.96 -1.16
C VAL A 14 -19.68 20.74 -2.56
N LEU A 15 -18.45 20.23 -2.65
CA LEU A 15 -17.72 20.12 -3.91
C LEU A 15 -18.28 19.03 -4.85
N PRO A 16 -18.65 17.80 -4.38
CA PRO A 16 -19.38 16.84 -5.21
C PRO A 16 -20.70 17.40 -5.74
N SER A 17 -21.46 18.12 -4.90
CA SER A 17 -22.72 18.74 -5.31
C SER A 17 -22.53 19.79 -6.42
N ILE A 18 -21.45 20.58 -6.36
CA ILE A 18 -21.08 21.55 -7.40
C ILE A 18 -20.69 20.84 -8.71
N LEU A 19 -19.99 19.72 -8.62
CA LEU A 19 -19.60 18.94 -9.80
C LEU A 19 -20.81 18.27 -10.46
N ASP A 20 -21.71 17.70 -9.66
CA ASP A 20 -22.97 17.11 -10.15
C ASP A 20 -23.89 18.15 -10.81
N ALA A 21 -23.82 19.41 -10.39
CA ALA A 21 -24.52 20.53 -11.02
C ALA A 21 -23.95 20.91 -12.40
N GLY A 22 -22.84 20.31 -12.84
CA GLY A 22 -22.28 20.53 -14.18
C GLY A 22 -21.47 21.83 -14.33
N VAL A 23 -20.94 22.39 -13.23
CA VAL A 23 -20.19 23.66 -13.25
C VAL A 23 -18.98 23.65 -14.19
N VAL A 24 -18.33 22.50 -14.40
CA VAL A 24 -17.22 22.34 -15.34
C VAL A 24 -17.60 22.76 -16.76
N PHE A 25 -18.81 22.40 -17.22
CA PHE A 25 -19.31 22.75 -18.55
C PHE A 25 -19.62 24.25 -18.67
N LEU A 26 -20.19 24.84 -17.61
CA LEU A 26 -20.48 26.28 -17.56
C LEU A 26 -19.19 27.12 -17.64
N LEU A 27 -18.17 26.74 -16.86
CA LEU A 27 -16.87 27.42 -16.91
C LEU A 27 -16.20 27.30 -18.28
N ARG A 28 -16.34 26.13 -18.93
CA ARG A 28 -15.84 25.94 -20.28
C ARG A 28 -16.57 26.82 -21.31
N TRP A 29 -17.87 27.03 -21.18
CA TRP A 29 -18.59 27.97 -22.06
C TRP A 29 -18.17 29.42 -21.81
N ALA A 30 -17.92 29.79 -20.54
CA ALA A 30 -17.47 31.13 -20.17
C ALA A 30 -16.09 31.50 -20.73
N LEU A 31 -15.21 30.52 -21.00
CA LEU A 31 -13.92 30.76 -21.66
C LEU A 31 -14.04 31.24 -23.11
N ASP A 32 -15.19 31.02 -23.75
CA ASP A 32 -15.43 31.41 -25.14
C ASP A 32 -16.24 32.70 -25.27
N ASP A 33 -16.46 33.39 -24.15
CA ASP A 33 -17.12 34.69 -24.15
C ASP A 33 -16.23 35.75 -24.82
N SER A 34 -16.89 36.73 -25.43
CA SER A 34 -16.26 37.92 -26.00
C SER A 34 -15.69 38.88 -24.95
N MET A 35 -16.22 38.86 -23.72
CA MET A 35 -15.86 39.79 -22.66
C MET A 35 -14.67 39.27 -21.85
N GLU A 36 -13.56 40.01 -21.84
CA GLU A 36 -12.34 39.65 -21.09
C GLU A 36 -12.62 39.37 -19.60
N ALA A 37 -13.47 40.17 -18.96
CA ALA A 37 -13.81 39.99 -17.55
C ALA A 37 -14.45 38.62 -17.25
N VAL A 38 -15.27 38.10 -18.18
CA VAL A 38 -15.91 36.79 -18.05
C VAL A 38 -14.87 35.68 -18.21
N VAL A 39 -13.98 35.82 -19.19
CA VAL A 39 -12.87 34.87 -19.44
C VAL A 39 -11.93 34.82 -18.23
N VAL A 40 -11.54 35.98 -17.67
CA VAL A 40 -10.68 36.06 -16.48
C VAL A 40 -11.36 35.42 -15.26
N ALA A 41 -12.65 35.70 -15.03
CA ALA A 41 -13.40 35.07 -13.96
C ALA A 41 -13.47 33.54 -14.12
N ALA A 42 -13.67 33.05 -15.36
CA ALA A 42 -13.69 31.63 -15.67
C ALA A 42 -12.32 30.97 -15.41
N VAL A 43 -11.22 31.62 -15.80
CA VAL A 43 -9.85 31.16 -15.50
C VAL A 43 -9.61 31.09 -13.98
N CYS A 44 -9.98 32.13 -13.23
CA CYS A 44 -9.82 32.13 -11.77
C CYS A 44 -10.67 31.04 -11.08
N ALA A 45 -11.87 30.78 -11.60
CA ALA A 45 -12.74 29.71 -11.13
C ALA A 45 -12.15 28.33 -11.44
N PHE A 46 -11.62 28.11 -12.65
CA PHE A 46 -10.89 26.88 -12.99
C PHE A 46 -9.66 26.69 -12.11
N ASN A 47 -8.90 27.75 -11.83
CA ASN A 47 -7.73 27.65 -10.96
C ASN A 47 -8.13 27.20 -9.55
N SER A 48 -9.18 27.81 -8.99
CA SER A 48 -9.71 27.46 -7.66
C SER A 48 -10.29 26.04 -7.61
N LEU A 49 -10.83 25.54 -8.72
CA LEU A 49 -11.43 24.21 -8.83
C LEU A 49 -10.40 23.10 -9.08
N LEU A 50 -9.36 23.36 -9.87
CA LEU A 50 -8.41 22.35 -10.33
C LEU A 50 -7.12 22.31 -9.50
N VAL A 51 -6.64 23.48 -9.05
CA VAL A 51 -5.34 23.62 -8.38
C VAL A 51 -5.54 23.62 -6.86
N ASN A 52 -4.68 22.89 -6.16
CA ASN A 52 -4.55 22.98 -4.71
C ASN A 52 -3.19 23.63 -4.39
N HIS A 53 -3.22 24.91 -3.98
CA HIS A 53 -2.01 25.67 -3.67
C HIS A 53 -1.24 25.15 -2.46
N SER A 54 -1.89 24.52 -1.48
CA SER A 54 -1.16 23.95 -0.33
C SER A 54 -0.36 22.72 -0.74
N ASP A 55 -0.84 21.94 -1.69
CA ASP A 55 -0.13 20.77 -2.23
C ASP A 55 1.14 21.18 -2.98
N GLU A 56 1.02 22.21 -3.82
CA GLU A 56 2.15 22.82 -4.54
C GLU A 56 3.23 23.35 -3.59
N MET A 57 2.80 24.05 -2.53
CA MET A 57 3.71 24.55 -1.50
C MET A 57 4.40 23.42 -0.72
N CYS A 58 3.67 22.33 -0.42
CA CYS A 58 4.25 21.16 0.22
C CYS A 58 5.32 20.53 -0.69
N LEU A 59 5.01 20.27 -1.96
CA LEU A 59 5.98 19.71 -2.92
C LEU A 59 7.23 20.58 -3.09
N HIS A 60 7.06 21.91 -3.09
CA HIS A 60 8.19 22.83 -3.11
C HIS A 60 9.12 22.64 -1.89
N ARG A 61 8.55 22.45 -0.69
CA ARG A 61 9.31 22.23 0.56
C ARG A 61 9.95 20.84 0.62
N THR A 62 9.28 19.81 0.11
CA THR A 62 9.75 18.42 0.18
C THR A 62 10.74 18.05 -0.92
N PHE A 63 10.96 18.92 -1.91
CA PHE A 63 11.87 18.65 -3.04
C PHE A 63 13.31 18.27 -2.62
N HIS A 64 13.74 18.73 -1.44
CA HIS A 64 15.10 18.53 -0.92
C HIS A 64 15.23 17.18 -0.18
N TRP A 65 14.12 16.47 0.01
CA TRP A 65 14.08 15.13 0.58
C TRP A 65 14.79 14.13 -0.31
N TYR A 66 15.18 13.00 0.28
CA TYR A 66 15.70 11.89 -0.49
C TYR A 66 14.62 11.46 -1.50
N GLN A 67 14.98 11.48 -2.78
CA GLN A 67 14.06 11.30 -3.91
C GLN A 67 12.88 12.30 -3.99
N GLY A 68 12.95 13.45 -3.33
CA GLY A 68 11.86 14.45 -3.30
C GLY A 68 11.55 15.13 -4.64
N HIS A 69 12.40 14.95 -5.66
CA HIS A 69 12.14 15.40 -7.03
C HIS A 69 11.20 14.45 -7.80
N ARG A 70 10.90 13.26 -7.24
CA ARG A 70 9.92 12.31 -7.78
C ARG A 70 8.55 12.59 -7.17
N VAL A 71 7.52 12.64 -8.01
CA VAL A 71 6.16 13.06 -7.62
C VAL A 71 5.16 11.98 -8.05
N THR A 72 4.12 11.70 -7.26
CA THR A 72 3.05 10.76 -7.68
C THR A 72 2.06 11.45 -8.60
N CYS A 73 1.64 10.79 -9.67
CA CYS A 73 0.68 11.35 -10.62
C CYS A 73 -0.68 11.63 -9.95
N GLN A 74 -1.27 12.78 -10.26
CA GLN A 74 -2.62 13.13 -9.82
C GLN A 74 -3.70 12.60 -10.78
N ALA A 75 -3.47 11.43 -11.36
CA ALA A 75 -4.46 10.70 -12.14
C ALA A 75 -5.28 9.78 -11.22
N PRO A 76 -6.61 9.72 -11.38
CA PRO A 76 -7.46 8.88 -10.56
C PRO A 76 -7.36 7.40 -10.94
N ILE A 77 -6.99 7.09 -12.18
CA ILE A 77 -7.02 5.76 -12.76
C ILE A 77 -5.81 5.58 -13.70
N GLU A 78 -5.27 4.37 -13.80
CA GLU A 78 -4.24 4.04 -14.80
C GLU A 78 -4.79 4.24 -16.23
N PRO A 79 -4.03 4.92 -17.10
CA PRO A 79 -4.51 5.25 -18.45
C PRO A 79 -4.84 4.03 -19.32
N GLU A 80 -4.28 2.85 -19.01
CA GLU A 80 -4.55 1.60 -19.75
C GLU A 80 -5.96 1.05 -19.49
N SER A 81 -6.50 1.25 -18.29
CA SER A 81 -7.85 0.78 -17.92
C SER A 81 -8.98 1.64 -18.50
N VAL A 82 -8.67 2.83 -19.04
CA VAL A 82 -9.63 3.71 -19.72
C VAL A 82 -9.88 3.27 -21.17
N GLY A 83 -9.30 2.15 -21.63
CA GLY A 83 -9.65 1.58 -22.93
C GLY A 83 -9.31 2.48 -24.11
N ILE A 84 -8.36 3.42 -23.96
CA ILE A 84 -7.85 4.20 -25.08
C ILE A 84 -6.79 3.35 -25.79
N LYS A 85 -7.21 2.20 -26.33
CA LYS A 85 -6.49 1.58 -27.44
C LYS A 85 -6.67 2.49 -28.66
N LEU A 86 -5.63 2.64 -29.47
CA LEU A 86 -5.82 3.08 -30.86
C LEU A 86 -6.94 2.22 -31.47
N PRO A 87 -7.93 2.81 -32.16
CA PRO A 87 -9.08 2.06 -32.64
C PRO A 87 -8.59 0.96 -33.58
N THR A 88 -8.53 -0.27 -33.07
CA THR A 88 -8.61 -1.48 -33.86
C THR A 88 -10.09 -1.82 -33.97
N ASP A 89 -10.55 -2.08 -35.19
CA ASP A 89 -11.96 -2.17 -35.63
C ASP A 89 -12.81 -3.28 -34.98
N LEU A 90 -12.56 -3.68 -33.73
CA LEU A 90 -13.16 -4.88 -33.10
C LEU A 90 -13.73 -4.70 -31.68
N ASP A 91 -13.64 -3.54 -31.03
CA ASP A 91 -14.20 -3.37 -29.68
C ASP A 91 -15.57 -2.64 -29.73
N GLU A 92 -16.67 -3.40 -29.71
CA GLU A 92 -18.06 -2.92 -29.51
C GLU A 92 -18.30 -2.46 -28.07
N THR A 93 -17.49 -1.52 -27.55
CA THR A 93 -17.80 -0.86 -26.27
C THR A 93 -18.62 0.41 -26.54
N PRO A 94 -19.73 0.66 -25.79
CA PRO A 94 -20.50 1.89 -25.95
C PRO A 94 -19.60 3.09 -25.68
N GLN A 95 -19.58 4.07 -26.58
CA GLN A 95 -18.83 5.32 -26.38
C GLN A 95 -19.34 6.01 -25.12
N GLU A 96 -18.47 6.14 -24.12
CA GLU A 96 -18.79 6.86 -22.88
C GLU A 96 -19.14 8.32 -23.18
N THR A 97 -20.18 8.83 -22.52
CA THR A 97 -20.62 10.22 -22.68
C THR A 97 -19.64 11.20 -22.02
N ASP A 98 -19.61 12.45 -22.50
CA ASP A 98 -18.74 13.49 -21.91
C ASP A 98 -18.98 13.69 -20.40
N VAL A 99 -20.21 13.49 -19.93
CA VAL A 99 -20.57 13.59 -18.50
C VAL A 99 -19.98 12.42 -17.71
N GLU A 100 -20.02 11.20 -18.25
CA GLU A 100 -19.44 10.02 -17.61
C GLU A 100 -17.91 10.12 -17.51
N VAL A 101 -17.26 10.61 -18.56
CA VAL A 101 -15.80 10.84 -18.56
C VAL A 101 -15.43 11.88 -17.51
N VAL A 102 -16.12 13.02 -17.43
CA VAL A 102 -15.86 14.06 -16.42
C VAL A 102 -16.11 13.57 -15.00
N LYS A 103 -17.12 12.71 -14.79
CA LYS A 103 -17.38 12.08 -13.49
C LYS A 103 -16.28 11.13 -13.04
N LYS A 104 -15.56 10.51 -13.98
CA LYS A 104 -14.39 9.66 -13.69
C LYS A 104 -13.11 10.49 -13.53
N ASP A 105 -12.86 11.40 -14.46
CA ASP A 105 -11.65 12.21 -14.54
C ASP A 105 -11.93 13.57 -15.22
N ILE A 106 -11.89 14.63 -14.41
CA ILE A 106 -12.19 15.99 -14.87
C ILE A 106 -11.10 16.53 -15.80
N ILE A 107 -9.83 16.20 -15.55
CA ILE A 107 -8.71 16.74 -16.34
C ILE A 107 -8.69 16.08 -17.72
N LEU A 108 -8.89 14.76 -17.77
CA LEU A 108 -9.04 14.04 -19.02
C LEU A 108 -10.21 14.59 -19.84
N GLY A 109 -11.38 14.79 -19.22
CA GLY A 109 -12.55 15.38 -19.89
C GLY A 109 -12.29 16.79 -20.44
N LEU A 110 -11.65 17.66 -19.65
CA LEU A 110 -11.33 19.03 -20.06
C LEU A 110 -10.34 19.11 -21.22
N VAL A 111 -9.30 18.27 -21.21
CA VAL A 111 -8.25 18.28 -22.23
C VAL A 111 -8.72 17.59 -23.51
N GLU A 112 -9.27 16.37 -23.41
CA GLU A 112 -9.63 15.56 -24.59
C GLU A 112 -10.95 15.95 -25.23
N ARG A 113 -12.00 16.13 -24.42
CA ARG A 113 -13.36 16.32 -24.94
C ARG A 113 -13.67 17.80 -25.13
N MET A 114 -13.11 18.67 -24.29
CA MET A 114 -13.50 20.09 -24.24
C MET A 114 -12.49 21.08 -24.84
N ASN A 115 -11.33 20.60 -25.33
CA ASN A 115 -10.29 21.43 -25.95
C ASN A 115 -9.79 22.58 -25.05
N LEU A 116 -9.51 22.30 -23.78
CA LEU A 116 -9.02 23.32 -22.84
C LEU A 116 -7.68 23.95 -23.30
N LEU A 117 -6.73 23.15 -23.79
CA LEU A 117 -5.37 23.64 -24.12
C LEU A 117 -5.34 24.69 -25.25
N PRO A 118 -6.02 24.49 -26.41
CA PRO A 118 -6.15 25.54 -27.42
C PRO A 118 -6.76 26.85 -26.89
N ARG A 119 -7.76 26.75 -25.99
CA ARG A 119 -8.43 27.92 -25.41
C ARG A 119 -7.49 28.70 -24.51
N LEU A 120 -6.79 28.04 -23.60
CA LEU A 120 -5.79 28.69 -22.74
C LEU A 120 -4.67 29.34 -23.57
N CYS A 121 -4.23 28.68 -24.65
CA CYS A 121 -3.25 29.25 -25.57
C CYS A 121 -3.78 30.51 -26.29
N TYR A 122 -5.05 30.51 -26.70
CA TYR A 122 -5.69 31.68 -27.29
C TYR A 122 -5.77 32.84 -26.28
N VAL A 123 -6.15 32.57 -25.04
CA VAL A 123 -6.23 33.59 -23.97
C VAL A 123 -4.85 34.23 -23.74
N LEU A 124 -3.78 33.43 -23.61
CA LEU A 124 -2.43 33.97 -23.40
C LEU A 124 -1.90 34.80 -24.59
N ASN A 125 -2.23 34.41 -25.82
CA ASN A 125 -1.67 35.01 -27.03
C ASN A 125 -2.51 36.18 -27.57
N LYS A 126 -3.84 36.06 -27.57
CA LYS A 126 -4.76 37.00 -28.20
C LYS A 126 -5.46 37.92 -27.22
N VAL A 127 -5.94 37.39 -26.09
CA VAL A 127 -6.64 38.19 -25.08
C VAL A 127 -5.64 39.00 -24.24
N ARG A 128 -4.49 38.38 -23.89
CA ARG A 128 -3.43 38.99 -23.07
C ARG A 128 -3.94 39.58 -21.74
N PRO A 129 -4.43 38.72 -20.83
CA PRO A 129 -5.04 39.19 -19.59
C PRO A 129 -3.99 39.69 -18.58
N GLN A 130 -4.46 40.32 -17.51
CA GLN A 130 -3.61 40.82 -16.41
C GLN A 130 -2.85 39.72 -15.65
N ALA A 131 -1.84 40.13 -14.88
CA ALA A 131 -0.94 39.28 -14.10
C ALA A 131 -1.59 38.08 -13.38
N PRO A 132 -2.69 38.25 -12.60
CA PRO A 132 -3.25 37.15 -11.83
C PRO A 132 -3.85 36.04 -12.71
N ALA A 133 -4.43 36.42 -13.85
CA ALA A 133 -4.98 35.46 -14.80
C ALA A 133 -3.88 34.70 -15.52
N VAL A 134 -2.77 35.35 -15.88
CA VAL A 134 -1.60 34.68 -16.48
C VAL A 134 -1.02 33.63 -15.51
N VAL A 135 -0.82 34.01 -14.25
CA VAL A 135 -0.34 33.10 -13.19
C VAL A 135 -1.30 31.91 -13.03
N ALA A 136 -2.62 32.18 -12.95
CA ALA A 136 -3.63 31.14 -12.85
C ALA A 136 -3.61 30.17 -14.05
N ILE A 137 -3.38 30.65 -15.28
CA ILE A 137 -3.25 29.77 -16.47
C ILE A 137 -2.00 28.88 -16.34
N LEU A 138 -0.87 29.43 -15.91
CA LEU A 138 0.37 28.65 -15.72
C LEU A 138 0.22 27.59 -14.62
N GLU A 139 -0.49 27.92 -13.53
CA GLU A 139 -0.83 26.98 -12.45
C GLU A 139 -1.77 25.86 -12.95
N ILE A 140 -2.80 26.19 -13.73
CA ILE A 140 -3.70 25.20 -14.36
C ILE A 140 -2.90 24.27 -15.29
N LEU A 141 -2.03 24.82 -16.14
CA LEU A 141 -1.18 24.01 -17.03
C LEU A 141 -0.26 23.09 -16.22
N THR A 142 0.31 23.58 -15.12
CA THR A 142 1.16 22.80 -14.21
C THR A 142 0.37 21.64 -13.60
N ARG A 143 -0.88 21.90 -13.16
CA ARG A 143 -1.79 20.86 -12.64
C ARG A 143 -2.17 19.81 -13.69
N VAL A 144 -2.36 20.21 -14.95
CA VAL A 144 -2.61 19.28 -16.07
C VAL A 144 -1.36 18.43 -16.33
N CYS A 145 -0.16 19.02 -16.31
CA CYS A 145 1.09 18.26 -16.46
C CYS A 145 1.29 17.23 -15.34
N ARG A 146 0.93 17.56 -14.09
CA ARG A 146 1.04 16.65 -12.93
C ARG A 146 0.00 15.54 -12.88
N HIS A 147 -1.02 15.62 -13.73
CA HIS A 147 -2.02 14.56 -13.85
C HIS A 147 -1.38 13.25 -14.29
N SER A 148 -0.66 13.25 -15.42
CA SER A 148 0.05 12.09 -15.93
C SER A 148 1.07 12.49 -17.01
N THR A 149 2.04 11.61 -17.29
CA THR A 149 2.98 11.82 -18.41
C THR A 149 2.28 12.02 -19.75
N GLN A 150 1.13 11.36 -19.97
CA GLN A 150 0.34 11.53 -21.20
C GLN A 150 -0.26 12.93 -21.32
N MET A 151 -0.82 13.48 -20.23
CA MET A 151 -1.36 14.85 -20.24
C MET A 151 -0.25 15.90 -20.38
N ALA A 152 0.90 15.69 -19.74
CA ALA A 152 2.08 16.54 -19.93
C ALA A 152 2.54 16.56 -21.39
N TYR A 153 2.56 15.41 -22.07
CA TYR A 153 2.90 15.33 -23.49
C TYR A 153 1.92 16.10 -24.39
N LYS A 154 0.62 16.12 -24.04
CA LYS A 154 -0.40 16.91 -24.75
C LYS A 154 -0.20 18.41 -24.59
N VAL A 155 0.15 18.87 -23.38
CA VAL A 155 0.57 20.26 -23.14
C VAL A 155 1.81 20.60 -23.97
N PHE A 156 2.76 19.68 -24.05
CA PHE A 156 4.01 19.85 -24.78
C PHE A 156 3.83 19.97 -26.31
N ILE A 157 2.96 19.14 -26.92
CA ILE A 157 2.70 19.17 -28.37
C ILE A 157 1.82 20.37 -28.79
N GLN A 158 1.04 20.93 -27.87
CA GLN A 158 0.10 21.99 -28.19
C GLN A 158 0.75 23.13 -28.96
N LYS A 159 0.30 23.35 -30.20
CA LYS A 159 0.97 24.20 -31.19
C LYS A 159 1.17 25.62 -30.65
N GLY A 160 2.44 26.04 -30.59
CA GLY A 160 2.85 27.39 -30.22
C GLY A 160 2.75 27.73 -28.72
N LEU A 161 2.27 26.82 -27.86
CA LEU A 161 2.09 27.11 -26.43
C LEU A 161 3.44 27.24 -25.70
N ILE A 162 4.32 26.23 -25.83
CA ILE A 162 5.63 26.22 -25.18
C ILE A 162 6.53 27.34 -25.73
N GLU A 163 6.48 27.59 -27.05
CA GLU A 163 7.21 28.69 -27.70
C GLU A 163 6.79 30.06 -27.14
N LEU A 164 5.47 30.27 -26.97
CA LEU A 164 4.93 31.48 -26.35
C LEU A 164 5.40 31.65 -24.91
N ILE A 165 5.31 30.59 -24.10
CA ILE A 165 5.68 30.64 -22.68
C ILE A 165 7.17 30.98 -22.52
N ILE A 166 8.03 30.34 -23.31
CA ILE A 166 9.48 30.56 -23.24
C ILE A 166 9.87 31.96 -23.73
N LYS A 167 9.18 32.46 -24.77
CA LYS A 167 9.42 33.79 -25.33
C LYS A 167 8.98 34.90 -24.37
N GLU A 168 7.76 34.83 -23.87
CA GLU A 168 7.14 35.92 -23.13
C GLU A 168 7.42 35.85 -21.62
N PHE A 169 7.53 34.65 -21.03
CA PHE A 169 7.61 34.47 -19.56
C PHE A 169 8.93 33.88 -19.05
N LEU A 170 9.86 33.51 -19.92
CA LEU A 170 11.22 33.12 -19.54
C LEU A 170 12.29 33.87 -20.34
N PRO A 171 12.19 35.19 -20.57
CA PRO A 171 13.09 35.94 -21.47
C PRO A 171 14.57 35.81 -21.09
N MET A 172 15.43 35.81 -22.12
CA MET A 172 16.87 35.90 -21.93
C MET A 172 17.27 37.33 -21.56
N SER A 173 16.81 38.37 -22.23
CA SER A 173 17.28 39.75 -22.03
C SER A 173 16.39 40.60 -21.10
N GLY A 174 16.96 41.24 -20.07
CA GLY A 174 16.31 42.25 -19.22
C GLY A 174 17.06 42.53 -17.90
N ASN A 175 16.88 43.73 -17.34
CA ASN A 175 17.32 44.07 -15.98
C ASN A 175 16.19 43.75 -15.00
N TRP A 176 16.33 42.63 -14.29
CA TRP A 176 15.28 42.06 -13.43
C TRP A 176 15.27 42.62 -12.00
N THR A 177 16.17 43.56 -11.71
CA THR A 177 16.35 44.16 -10.39
C THR A 177 15.35 45.30 -10.17
N GLY A 178 14.40 45.12 -9.25
CA GLY A 178 13.63 46.24 -8.68
C GLY A 178 12.17 46.40 -9.12
N CYS A 179 11.46 45.36 -9.55
CA CYS A 179 10.03 45.49 -9.85
C CYS A 179 9.15 45.17 -8.62
N GLY A 180 8.42 46.18 -8.14
CA GLY A 180 7.27 46.04 -7.23
C GLY A 180 6.07 45.39 -7.93
N VAL A 181 4.88 45.45 -7.32
CA VAL A 181 3.62 44.83 -7.79
C VAL A 181 3.41 45.11 -9.29
N LEU A 182 3.73 44.14 -10.15
CA LEU A 182 3.73 44.27 -11.60
C LEU A 182 2.28 44.25 -12.11
N SER A 183 1.87 45.32 -12.79
CA SER A 183 0.61 45.36 -13.54
C SER A 183 0.71 44.64 -14.90
N ASP A 184 1.92 44.53 -15.47
CA ASP A 184 2.21 43.78 -16.69
C ASP A 184 3.37 42.80 -16.47
N VAL A 185 3.20 41.58 -16.95
CA VAL A 185 4.06 40.42 -16.68
C VAL A 185 4.70 39.89 -17.98
N TYR A 186 4.19 40.32 -19.14
CA TYR A 186 4.75 39.92 -20.42
C TYR A 186 6.17 40.49 -20.59
N GLY A 187 7.11 39.63 -20.96
CA GLY A 187 8.53 39.98 -21.08
C GLY A 187 9.31 39.96 -19.76
N MET A 188 8.75 39.39 -18.69
CA MET A 188 9.40 39.21 -17.38
C MET A 188 9.55 37.72 -17.04
N PRO A 189 10.65 37.30 -16.37
CA PRO A 189 10.83 35.92 -15.96
C PRO A 189 9.89 35.58 -14.80
N LEU A 190 8.98 34.65 -15.04
CA LEU A 190 8.05 34.13 -14.05
C LEU A 190 8.54 32.84 -13.42
N ARG A 191 8.33 32.71 -12.11
CA ARG A 191 8.56 31.47 -11.37
C ARG A 191 7.65 30.36 -11.90
N GLU A 192 6.37 30.67 -12.09
CA GLU A 192 5.33 29.68 -12.42
C GLU A 192 5.55 29.10 -13.82
N ALA A 193 6.09 29.91 -14.74
CA ALA A 193 6.52 29.42 -16.05
C ALA A 193 7.69 28.43 -15.93
N LEU A 194 8.65 28.71 -15.04
CA LEU A 194 9.77 27.81 -14.78
C LEU A 194 9.33 26.53 -14.06
N THR A 195 8.36 26.62 -13.14
CA THR A 195 7.74 25.47 -12.48
C THR A 195 6.99 24.60 -13.51
N LEU A 196 6.31 25.18 -14.49
CA LEU A 196 5.73 24.42 -15.60
C LEU A 196 6.81 23.67 -16.39
N ILE A 197 7.91 24.33 -16.77
CA ILE A 197 9.03 23.68 -17.46
C ILE A 197 9.65 22.56 -16.60
N LEU A 198 9.83 22.79 -15.30
CA LEU A 198 10.27 21.78 -14.34
C LEU A 198 9.34 20.55 -14.37
N THR A 199 8.02 20.75 -14.31
CA THR A 199 7.06 19.63 -14.34
C THR A 199 7.06 18.88 -15.67
N LEU A 200 7.24 19.58 -16.80
CA LEU A 200 7.41 18.94 -18.12
C LEU A 200 8.69 18.11 -18.18
N CYS A 201 9.78 18.59 -17.58
CA CYS A 201 11.00 17.81 -17.43
C CYS A 201 10.76 16.57 -16.55
N GLN A 202 10.08 16.70 -15.40
CA GLN A 202 9.74 15.56 -14.52
C GLN A 202 8.85 14.52 -15.21
N ALA A 203 7.99 14.94 -16.14
CA ALA A 203 7.06 14.07 -16.81
C ALA A 203 7.75 13.06 -17.74
N GLY A 204 8.93 13.38 -18.29
CA GLY A 204 9.67 12.44 -19.14
C GLY A 204 11.01 12.94 -19.69
N ARG A 205 11.97 12.01 -19.78
CA ARG A 205 13.32 12.23 -20.29
C ARG A 205 13.36 12.84 -21.68
N ASN A 206 12.56 12.33 -22.63
CA ASN A 206 12.56 12.81 -24.01
C ASN A 206 12.04 14.24 -24.11
N MET A 207 11.01 14.59 -23.34
CA MET A 207 10.51 15.97 -23.26
C MET A 207 11.57 16.91 -22.69
N ALA A 208 12.27 16.51 -21.62
CA ALA A 208 13.39 17.26 -21.07
C ALA A 208 14.52 17.48 -22.10
N ALA A 209 14.90 16.44 -22.85
CA ALA A 209 15.94 16.53 -23.88
C ALA A 209 15.56 17.50 -25.02
N ILE A 210 14.30 17.48 -25.46
CA ILE A 210 13.80 18.42 -26.50
C ILE A 210 13.74 19.85 -25.94
N LEU A 211 13.30 20.04 -24.70
CA LEU A 211 13.29 21.36 -24.03
C LEU A 211 14.70 21.97 -23.96
N LEU A 212 15.71 21.17 -23.64
CA LEU A 212 17.10 21.61 -23.58
C LEU A 212 17.65 21.96 -24.98
N SER A 213 17.50 21.06 -25.95
CA SER A 213 18.11 21.19 -27.28
C SER A 213 17.38 22.15 -28.20
N ARG A 214 16.06 22.02 -28.35
CA ARG A 214 15.26 22.80 -29.33
C ARG A 214 14.89 24.18 -28.81
N PHE A 215 14.61 24.32 -27.51
CA PHE A 215 14.08 25.55 -26.95
C PHE A 215 15.12 26.40 -26.19
N GLY A 216 16.39 25.96 -26.15
CA GLY A 216 17.48 26.71 -25.54
C GLY A 216 17.28 26.99 -24.05
N ILE A 217 16.58 26.08 -23.34
CA ILE A 217 16.30 26.23 -21.90
C ILE A 217 17.59 26.15 -21.07
N GLN A 218 18.60 25.42 -21.57
CA GLN A 218 19.89 25.27 -20.88
C GLN A 218 20.58 26.61 -20.60
N GLU A 219 20.64 27.51 -21.60
CA GLU A 219 21.25 28.83 -21.45
C GLU A 219 20.47 29.72 -20.48
N ARG A 220 19.14 29.55 -20.43
CA ARG A 220 18.25 30.25 -19.48
C ARG A 220 18.51 29.79 -18.06
N PHE A 221 18.64 28.47 -17.83
CA PHE A 221 19.02 27.93 -16.52
C PHE A 221 20.36 28.50 -16.05
N LEU A 222 21.38 28.47 -16.92
CA LEU A 222 22.70 29.02 -16.60
C LEU A 222 22.62 30.49 -16.17
N ARG A 223 21.89 31.32 -16.93
CA ARG A 223 21.69 32.74 -16.59
C ARG A 223 21.00 32.93 -15.24
N TYR A 224 19.92 32.20 -14.98
CA TYR A 224 19.16 32.33 -13.73
C TYR A 224 19.94 31.82 -12.51
N ILE A 225 20.78 30.79 -12.69
CA ILE A 225 21.66 30.27 -11.63
C ILE A 225 22.76 31.27 -11.28
N LEU A 226 23.34 31.94 -12.28
CA LEU A 226 24.44 32.91 -12.11
C LEU A 226 24.00 34.29 -11.60
N THR A 227 22.70 34.59 -11.58
CA THR A 227 22.21 35.90 -11.15
C THR A 227 22.37 36.07 -9.64
N ASP A 228 23.13 37.09 -9.20
CA ASP A 228 23.35 37.38 -7.79
C ASP A 228 22.07 37.91 -7.11
N THR A 229 21.77 37.36 -5.94
CA THR A 229 20.57 37.68 -5.15
C THR A 229 20.95 38.48 -3.91
N THR A 230 20.42 39.69 -3.75
CA THR A 230 20.68 40.55 -2.58
C THR A 230 19.69 40.36 -1.43
N ALA A 231 18.58 39.63 -1.62
CA ALA A 231 17.57 39.34 -0.58
C ALA A 231 16.78 38.04 -0.82
N GLU A 232 16.47 37.28 0.24
CA GLU A 232 15.71 36.01 0.23
C GLU A 232 14.25 36.16 -0.26
N SER A 233 13.63 37.33 -0.06
CA SER A 233 12.26 37.62 -0.52
C SER A 233 12.17 38.07 -1.98
N SER A 234 13.31 38.24 -2.66
CA SER A 234 13.33 38.73 -4.03
C SER A 234 12.73 37.71 -5.01
N ALA A 235 12.01 38.21 -6.03
CA ALA A 235 11.53 37.38 -7.14
C ALA A 235 12.69 36.63 -7.84
N VAL A 236 13.89 37.23 -7.84
CA VAL A 236 15.11 36.63 -8.40
C VAL A 236 15.58 35.43 -7.58
N TYR A 237 15.55 35.50 -6.24
CA TYR A 237 15.84 34.35 -5.37
C TYR A 237 14.90 33.19 -5.66
N LYS A 238 13.61 33.50 -5.77
CA LYS A 238 12.55 32.54 -6.08
C LYS A 238 12.74 31.86 -7.43
N LEU A 239 13.21 32.60 -8.44
CA LEU A 239 13.52 32.11 -9.78
C LEU A 239 14.78 31.22 -9.78
N ARG A 240 15.84 31.68 -9.10
CA ARG A 240 17.10 30.93 -8.95
C ARG A 240 16.87 29.57 -8.30
N HIS A 241 16.05 29.52 -7.24
CA HIS A 241 15.70 28.27 -6.55
C HIS A 241 15.00 27.28 -7.49
N GLU A 242 14.00 27.73 -8.26
CA GLU A 242 13.30 26.89 -9.24
C GLU A 242 14.21 26.44 -10.38
N ALA A 243 15.15 27.29 -10.83
CA ALA A 243 16.14 26.91 -11.84
C ALA A 243 17.07 25.80 -11.35
N LEU A 244 17.53 25.85 -10.09
CA LEU A 244 18.31 24.78 -9.47
C LEU A 244 17.50 23.47 -9.41
N LYS A 245 16.21 23.53 -9.06
CA LYS A 245 15.35 22.33 -9.07
C LYS A 245 15.21 21.73 -10.46
N ALA A 246 14.95 22.55 -11.47
CA ALA A 246 14.85 22.11 -12.85
C ALA A 246 16.16 21.48 -13.33
N TRP A 247 17.30 22.08 -12.99
CA TRP A 247 18.60 21.51 -13.28
C TRP A 247 18.84 20.16 -12.59
N LYS A 248 18.48 20.02 -11.30
CA LYS A 248 18.55 18.73 -10.58
C LYS A 248 17.77 17.63 -11.29
N VAL A 249 16.56 17.92 -11.78
CA VAL A 249 15.74 16.95 -12.53
C VAL A 249 16.43 16.57 -13.85
N CYS A 250 16.95 17.54 -14.61
CA CYS A 250 17.70 17.23 -15.83
C CYS A 250 18.93 16.35 -15.55
N LEU A 251 19.69 16.63 -14.48
CA LEU A 251 20.83 15.82 -14.06
C LEU A 251 20.41 14.40 -13.62
N SER A 252 19.21 14.21 -13.05
CA SER A 252 18.70 12.88 -12.71
C SER A 252 18.48 11.99 -13.95
N TYR A 253 18.31 12.57 -15.13
CA TYR A 253 18.34 11.85 -16.41
C TYR A 253 19.74 11.78 -17.04
N GLY A 254 20.74 12.46 -16.48
CA GLY A 254 22.04 12.64 -17.11
C GLY A 254 22.04 13.62 -18.27
N LEU A 255 21.19 14.65 -18.20
CA LEU A 255 21.12 15.77 -19.16
C LEU A 255 21.66 17.06 -18.50
N ALA A 256 22.06 18.03 -19.33
CA ALA A 256 22.50 19.37 -18.90
C ALA A 256 23.69 19.36 -17.90
N ASP A 257 24.61 18.44 -18.09
CA ASP A 257 25.85 18.29 -17.34
C ASP A 257 26.87 19.40 -17.64
N THR A 258 26.86 19.97 -18.84
CA THR A 258 27.66 21.14 -19.25
C THR A 258 27.44 22.36 -18.34
N ILE A 259 26.24 22.55 -17.78
CA ILE A 259 25.96 23.62 -16.80
C ILE A 259 26.88 23.51 -15.57
N TYR A 260 27.24 22.31 -15.14
CA TYR A 260 28.14 22.13 -13.99
C TYR A 260 29.51 22.75 -14.26
N ILE A 261 30.06 22.51 -15.46
CA ILE A 261 31.38 22.99 -15.84
C ILE A 261 31.39 24.52 -15.86
N ASP A 262 30.35 25.12 -16.46
CA ASP A 262 30.22 26.57 -16.59
C ASP A 262 29.98 27.27 -15.23
N THR A 263 29.34 26.59 -14.27
CA THR A 263 29.00 27.16 -12.96
C THR A 263 30.00 26.81 -11.85
N TYR A 264 30.97 25.92 -12.10
CA TYR A 264 31.91 25.42 -11.08
C TYR A 264 32.58 26.51 -10.22
N PRO A 265 33.10 27.63 -10.77
CA PRO A 265 33.71 28.68 -9.94
C PRO A 265 32.73 29.31 -8.94
N LYS A 266 31.47 29.49 -9.35
CA LYS A 266 30.42 30.04 -8.49
C LYS A 266 30.03 29.04 -7.39
N ILE A 267 29.95 27.76 -7.73
CA ILE A 267 29.67 26.67 -6.77
C ILE A 267 30.73 26.66 -5.66
N VAL A 268 32.01 26.70 -6.02
CA VAL A 268 33.11 26.71 -5.04
C VAL A 268 33.05 27.96 -4.16
N SER A 269 32.78 29.13 -4.75
CA SER A 269 32.64 30.37 -3.99
C SER A 269 31.48 30.31 -2.98
N GLU A 270 30.36 29.69 -3.32
CA GLU A 270 29.21 29.56 -2.41
C GLU A 270 29.45 28.56 -1.29
N LEU A 271 30.14 27.44 -1.58
CA LEU A 271 30.56 26.49 -0.56
C LEU A 271 31.56 27.13 0.42
N GLN A 272 32.54 27.89 -0.07
CA GLN A 272 33.51 28.60 0.76
C GLN A 272 32.85 29.71 1.60
N GLY A 273 31.89 30.45 1.03
CA GLY A 273 31.12 31.46 1.75
C GLY A 273 30.34 30.89 2.94
N CYS A 274 29.72 29.71 2.77
CA CYS A 274 29.02 29.02 3.86
C CYS A 274 29.98 28.53 4.95
N ILE A 275 31.16 28.01 4.58
CA ILE A 275 32.18 27.59 5.56
C ILE A 275 32.66 28.78 6.41
N ALA A 276 32.73 29.98 5.82
CA ALA A 276 33.10 31.21 6.52
C ALA A 276 31.97 31.78 7.40
N SER A 277 30.71 31.56 7.03
CA SER A 277 29.53 32.10 7.73
C SER A 277 28.44 31.03 7.93
N PRO A 278 28.48 30.26 9.04
CA PRO A 278 27.57 29.13 9.25
C PRO A 278 26.17 29.50 9.78
N ASP A 279 25.86 30.80 9.92
CA ASP A 279 24.69 31.29 10.65
C ASP A 279 23.45 31.61 9.80
N GLU A 280 23.56 31.65 8.46
CA GLU A 280 22.43 32.00 7.58
C GLU A 280 21.62 30.79 7.10
N SER A 281 20.33 30.99 6.85
CA SER A 281 19.42 30.01 6.24
C SER A 281 19.74 29.81 4.76
N HIS A 282 20.51 28.78 4.42
CA HIS A 282 20.93 28.55 3.05
C HIS A 282 20.03 27.56 2.27
N ASP A 283 18.74 27.90 2.05
CA ASP A 283 17.84 27.05 1.24
C ASP A 283 18.36 26.91 -0.22
N LEU A 284 18.93 27.97 -0.81
CA LEU A 284 19.60 27.90 -2.12
C LEU A 284 20.78 26.93 -2.13
N LEU A 285 21.61 26.94 -1.08
CA LEU A 285 22.75 26.04 -0.98
C LEU A 285 22.29 24.59 -0.84
N SER A 286 21.21 24.34 -0.10
CA SER A 286 20.64 23.00 0.01
C SER A 286 20.13 22.47 -1.35
N ALA A 287 19.48 23.33 -2.15
CA ALA A 287 19.10 23.00 -3.51
C ALA A 287 20.32 22.74 -4.40
N LEU A 288 21.38 23.57 -4.28
CA LEU A 288 22.63 23.41 -5.01
C LEU A 288 23.33 22.08 -4.66
N ILE A 289 23.45 21.73 -3.38
CA ILE A 289 24.00 20.45 -2.93
C ILE A 289 23.18 19.27 -3.49
N GLY A 290 21.86 19.44 -3.60
CA GLY A 290 21.00 18.48 -4.30
C GLY A 290 21.33 18.30 -5.78
N CYS A 291 21.75 19.36 -6.49
CA CYS A 291 22.28 19.27 -7.86
C CYS A 291 23.64 18.57 -7.88
N LEU A 292 24.52 18.90 -6.93
CA LEU A 292 25.84 18.24 -6.80
C LEU A 292 25.69 16.74 -6.56
N GLU A 293 24.71 16.32 -5.75
CA GLU A 293 24.41 14.91 -5.53
C GLU A 293 24.10 14.20 -6.87
N MET A 294 23.24 14.80 -7.71
CA MET A 294 22.93 14.22 -9.02
C MET A 294 24.11 14.30 -9.99
N ALA A 295 24.96 15.33 -9.91
CA ALA A 295 26.18 15.43 -10.71
C ALA A 295 27.16 14.28 -10.39
N VAL A 296 27.34 13.94 -9.10
CA VAL A 296 28.11 12.75 -8.66
C VAL A 296 27.56 11.49 -9.31
N VAL A 297 26.24 11.30 -9.25
CA VAL A 297 25.58 10.13 -9.83
C VAL A 297 25.81 10.07 -11.33
N THR A 298 25.66 11.18 -12.06
CA THR A 298 25.91 11.22 -13.51
C THR A 298 27.35 10.83 -13.86
N ALA A 299 28.33 11.36 -13.12
CA ALA A 299 29.74 11.05 -13.32
C ALA A 299 30.06 9.59 -12.99
N ALA A 300 29.43 9.04 -11.94
CA ALA A 300 29.55 7.63 -11.58
C ALA A 300 29.01 6.68 -12.66
N ASN A 301 27.92 7.11 -13.26
CA ASN A 301 27.16 6.34 -14.22
C ASN A 301 27.81 6.29 -15.62
N GLN A 302 28.54 7.33 -16.03
CA GLN A 302 29.23 7.36 -17.33
C GLN A 302 30.15 6.16 -17.56
N GLN A 303 30.93 5.77 -16.54
CA GLN A 303 31.89 4.66 -16.65
C GLN A 303 31.17 3.31 -16.80
N ARG A 304 30.06 3.11 -16.08
CA ARG A 304 29.23 1.91 -16.20
C ARG A 304 28.58 1.78 -17.57
N ALA A 305 28.09 2.89 -18.13
CA ALA A 305 27.52 2.90 -19.48
C ALA A 305 28.56 2.54 -20.56
N GLY A 306 29.81 2.98 -20.40
CA GLY A 306 30.92 2.59 -21.28
C GLY A 306 31.26 1.10 -21.21
N GLN A 307 31.21 0.49 -20.03
CA GLN A 307 31.42 -0.96 -19.85
C GLN A 307 30.29 -1.78 -20.49
N PHE A 308 29.04 -1.36 -20.32
CA PHE A 308 27.86 -2.05 -20.90
C PHE A 308 27.88 -2.06 -22.44
N LYS A 309 28.30 -0.95 -23.06
CA LYS A 309 28.47 -0.85 -24.53
C LYS A 309 29.55 -1.79 -25.06
N ASN A 310 30.64 -1.97 -24.33
CA ASN A 310 31.74 -2.86 -24.72
C ASN A 310 31.36 -4.35 -24.61
N GLU A 311 30.49 -4.73 -23.65
CA GLU A 311 30.00 -6.11 -23.53
C GLU A 311 28.99 -6.48 -24.62
N HIS A 312 28.11 -5.55 -25.03
CA HIS A 312 27.10 -5.80 -26.08
C HIS A 312 27.66 -5.71 -27.52
N GLN A 313 28.77 -5.01 -27.76
CA GLN A 313 29.45 -5.04 -29.07
C GLN A 313 30.25 -6.33 -29.31
N GLY A 314 30.46 -7.17 -28.28
CA GLY A 314 31.11 -8.47 -28.40
C GLY A 314 30.21 -9.62 -28.88
N GLY A 315 28.89 -9.38 -29.04
CA GLY A 315 27.92 -10.40 -29.43
C GLY A 315 26.94 -9.90 -30.50
N SER A 316 27.07 -10.45 -31.71
CA SER A 316 26.15 -10.37 -32.86
C SER A 316 25.86 -8.98 -33.46
N SER A 317 26.39 -8.76 -34.67
CA SER A 317 25.85 -7.81 -35.64
C SER A 317 24.50 -8.29 -36.17
N GLU A 318 23.40 -7.76 -35.64
CA GLU A 318 22.16 -7.62 -36.41
C GLU A 318 21.59 -6.22 -36.19
N VAL A 319 21.49 -5.49 -37.31
CA VAL A 319 21.00 -4.12 -37.40
C VAL A 319 19.48 -4.16 -37.28
N SER A 320 18.95 -3.75 -36.13
CA SER A 320 17.57 -3.26 -36.02
C SER A 320 17.62 -1.76 -35.73
N GLU A 321 17.23 -0.97 -36.72
CA GLU A 321 17.09 0.48 -36.67
C GLU A 321 15.93 0.86 -35.73
N SER A 322 16.20 0.95 -34.42
CA SER A 322 15.41 1.78 -33.50
C SER A 322 16.15 3.09 -33.29
N HIS A 323 15.68 4.17 -33.90
CA HIS A 323 16.29 5.51 -33.90
C HIS A 323 16.31 6.25 -32.54
N ASP A 324 16.13 5.58 -31.39
CA ASP A 324 15.98 6.23 -30.08
C ASP A 324 17.24 6.30 -29.20
N VAL A 325 18.40 5.81 -29.68
CA VAL A 325 19.67 5.90 -28.94
C VAL A 325 20.57 6.95 -29.57
N ALA A 326 20.20 8.23 -29.46
CA ALA A 326 21.18 9.29 -29.59
C ALA A 326 22.16 9.18 -28.41
N ASP A 327 23.41 8.85 -28.73
CA ASP A 327 24.57 8.88 -27.86
C ASP A 327 24.63 10.19 -27.04
N VAL A 328 24.42 10.10 -25.72
CA VAL A 328 24.86 11.14 -24.79
C VAL A 328 25.91 10.52 -23.88
N THR A 329 27.15 10.54 -24.34
CA THR A 329 28.31 10.48 -23.44
C THR A 329 28.29 11.78 -22.63
N SER A 330 28.08 11.68 -21.31
CA SER A 330 28.19 12.84 -20.43
C SER A 330 29.60 13.45 -20.51
N CYS A 331 29.71 14.76 -20.38
CA CYS A 331 30.96 15.51 -20.25
C CYS A 331 31.58 15.38 -18.84
N LEU A 332 30.79 14.96 -17.84
CA LEU A 332 31.21 14.87 -16.43
C LEU A 332 31.92 13.56 -16.07
N THR A 333 33.24 13.60 -15.89
CA THR A 333 34.02 12.51 -15.29
C THR A 333 34.11 12.58 -13.76
N TRP A 334 34.40 11.45 -13.10
CA TRP A 334 34.57 11.33 -11.63
C TRP A 334 35.60 12.33 -11.07
N SER A 335 36.66 12.62 -11.82
CA SER A 335 37.70 13.58 -11.45
C SER A 335 37.18 15.00 -11.22
N HIS A 336 36.11 15.41 -11.92
CA HIS A 336 35.53 16.75 -11.74
C HIS A 336 34.74 16.91 -10.44
N VAL A 337 34.38 15.81 -9.79
CA VAL A 337 33.44 15.78 -8.68
C VAL A 337 34.08 15.26 -7.38
N ALA A 338 35.16 14.48 -7.47
CA ALA A 338 35.85 13.88 -6.32
C ALA A 338 36.21 14.90 -5.22
N ASP A 339 36.69 16.09 -5.61
CA ASP A 339 37.14 17.12 -4.66
C ASP A 339 36.01 17.81 -3.89
N LEU A 340 34.75 17.66 -4.32
CA LEU A 340 33.60 18.29 -3.66
C LEU A 340 33.25 17.65 -2.32
N VAL A 341 33.70 16.41 -2.04
CA VAL A 341 33.34 15.73 -0.80
C VAL A 341 33.89 16.42 0.45
N ARG A 342 35.10 17.00 0.35
CA ARG A 342 35.78 17.66 1.47
C ARG A 342 35.05 18.91 1.95
N PRO A 343 34.73 19.92 1.10
CA PRO A 343 34.00 21.10 1.56
C PRO A 343 32.60 20.75 2.08
N VAL A 344 31.88 19.82 1.44
CA VAL A 344 30.55 19.39 1.92
C VAL A 344 30.63 18.69 3.27
N THR A 345 31.68 17.88 3.49
CA THR A 345 31.94 17.22 4.78
C THR A 345 32.22 18.22 5.89
N LEU A 346 33.01 19.27 5.62
CA LEU A 346 33.26 20.35 6.59
C LEU A 346 31.97 21.10 6.96
N ILE A 347 31.14 21.43 5.97
CA ILE A 347 29.83 22.05 6.19
C ILE A 347 28.96 21.13 7.05
N LEU A 348 28.91 19.82 6.74
CA LEU A 348 28.16 18.86 7.54
C LEU A 348 28.65 18.83 9.00
N GLN A 349 29.96 18.75 9.22
CA GLN A 349 30.53 18.70 10.57
C GLN A 349 30.16 19.94 11.39
N GLN A 350 30.27 21.14 10.81
CA GLN A 350 29.87 22.40 11.45
C GLN A 350 28.38 22.42 11.79
N GLN A 351 27.51 22.01 10.86
CA GLN A 351 26.06 21.98 11.09
C GLN A 351 25.67 20.95 12.14
N LEU A 352 26.27 19.75 12.15
CA LEU A 352 26.02 18.73 13.17
C LEU A 352 26.44 19.21 14.57
N THR A 353 27.59 19.89 14.70
CA THR A 353 28.02 20.47 15.98
C THR A 353 27.09 21.58 16.46
N ASN A 354 26.61 22.44 15.55
CA ASN A 354 25.66 23.51 15.87
C ASN A 354 24.30 22.95 16.31
N ILE A 355 23.80 21.90 15.65
CA ILE A 355 22.56 21.22 16.03
C ILE A 355 22.70 20.62 17.43
N ALA A 356 23.82 19.94 17.70
CA ALA A 356 24.06 19.29 18.99
C ALA A 356 24.05 20.28 20.17
N SER A 357 24.58 21.49 19.99
CA SER A 357 24.71 22.50 21.06
C SER A 357 23.54 23.50 21.15
N HIS A 358 22.96 23.93 20.04
CA HIS A 358 22.06 25.10 20.01
C HIS A 358 20.64 24.83 19.53
N TYR A 359 20.33 23.64 18.99
CA TYR A 359 19.00 23.34 18.44
C TYR A 359 17.82 23.49 19.42
N PRO A 360 17.93 23.13 20.71
CA PRO A 360 16.83 23.31 21.66
C PRO A 360 16.45 24.79 21.87
N VAL A 361 17.38 25.72 21.61
CA VAL A 361 17.22 27.17 21.85
C VAL A 361 16.93 27.92 20.55
N GLN A 362 17.57 27.54 19.45
CA GLN A 362 17.36 28.11 18.11
C GLN A 362 16.93 27.02 17.14
N LYS A 363 15.64 26.99 16.79
CA LYS A 363 15.08 26.03 15.81
C LYS A 363 15.48 26.43 14.38
N ARG A 364 16.71 26.13 13.97
CA ARG A 364 17.16 26.34 12.59
C ARG A 364 16.59 25.28 11.64
N GLY A 365 16.53 25.60 10.34
CA GLY A 365 16.10 24.66 9.30
C GLY A 365 17.10 23.51 9.14
N LEU A 366 16.60 22.27 9.09
CA LEU A 366 17.43 21.07 8.96
C LEU A 366 17.78 20.70 7.50
N GLN A 367 17.27 21.47 6.53
CA GLN A 367 17.33 21.15 5.09
C GLN A 367 18.75 21.06 4.55
N LEU A 368 19.63 21.98 4.96
CA LEU A 368 21.03 21.99 4.55
C LEU A 368 21.76 20.74 5.07
N CYS A 369 21.64 20.45 6.36
CA CYS A 369 22.28 19.30 6.99
C CYS A 369 21.83 17.98 6.35
N GLN A 370 20.52 17.83 6.11
CA GLN A 370 19.96 16.69 5.38
C GLN A 370 20.52 16.57 3.95
N SER A 371 20.62 17.67 3.20
CA SER A 371 21.12 17.65 1.83
C SER A 371 22.60 17.23 1.80
N CYS A 372 23.41 17.70 2.75
CA CYS A 372 24.79 17.24 2.93
C CYS A 372 24.86 15.74 3.27
N LEU A 373 24.01 15.23 4.18
CA LEU A 373 23.96 13.81 4.52
C LEU A 373 23.61 12.95 3.31
N ASN A 374 22.62 13.37 2.50
CA ASN A 374 22.25 12.68 1.27
C ASN A 374 23.39 12.69 0.24
N PHE A 375 24.03 13.84 0.02
CA PHE A 375 25.19 13.97 -0.86
C PHE A 375 26.32 13.02 -0.46
N ILE A 376 26.74 13.05 0.81
CA ILE A 376 27.85 12.23 1.32
C ILE A 376 27.52 10.74 1.20
N THR A 377 26.28 10.37 1.52
CA THR A 377 25.83 8.98 1.39
C THR A 377 25.94 8.52 -0.07
N THR A 378 25.38 9.30 -1.00
CA THR A 378 25.41 8.99 -2.43
C THR A 378 26.85 8.94 -2.96
N PHE A 379 27.69 9.90 -2.59
CA PHE A 379 29.10 9.96 -2.98
C PHE A 379 29.84 8.67 -2.64
N TYR A 380 29.79 8.24 -1.39
CA TYR A 380 30.54 7.05 -0.98
C TYR A 380 29.96 5.75 -1.56
N THR A 381 28.65 5.66 -1.80
CA THR A 381 28.07 4.51 -2.50
C THR A 381 28.51 4.43 -3.97
N CYS A 382 28.70 5.58 -4.64
CA CYS A 382 29.24 5.64 -5.99
C CYS A 382 30.75 5.32 -5.99
N ALA A 383 31.50 5.94 -5.08
CA ALA A 383 32.96 5.84 -4.97
C ALA A 383 33.46 4.40 -4.82
N GLN A 384 32.72 3.54 -4.09
CA GLN A 384 33.07 2.12 -3.92
C GLN A 384 33.32 1.39 -5.24
N ASN A 385 32.61 1.77 -6.30
CA ASN A 385 32.71 1.08 -7.60
C ASN A 385 33.77 1.69 -8.53
N GLN A 386 34.40 2.81 -8.12
CA GLN A 386 35.21 3.65 -9.01
C GLN A 386 36.65 3.86 -8.53
N LEU A 387 36.88 3.78 -7.21
CA LEU A 387 38.20 4.04 -6.63
C LEU A 387 39.13 2.83 -6.75
N LEU A 388 40.43 3.11 -6.94
CA LEU A 388 41.50 2.13 -6.82
C LEU A 388 41.69 1.75 -5.34
N GLU A 389 42.24 0.55 -5.07
CA GLU A 389 42.35 -0.01 -3.70
C GLU A 389 43.06 0.92 -2.69
N GLY A 390 43.98 1.79 -3.14
CA GLY A 390 44.69 2.76 -2.29
C GLY A 390 43.82 3.91 -1.79
N ASP A 391 43.03 4.52 -2.67
CA ASP A 391 42.15 5.66 -2.34
C ASP A 391 40.95 5.22 -1.48
N LEU A 392 40.59 3.94 -1.56
CA LEU A 392 39.56 3.34 -0.70
C LEU A 392 39.96 3.41 0.78
N MET A 393 41.24 3.24 1.10
CA MET A 393 41.73 3.30 2.49
C MET A 393 41.63 4.70 3.09
N GLU A 394 41.86 5.75 2.30
CA GLU A 394 41.65 7.14 2.73
C GLU A 394 40.16 7.42 2.93
N CYS A 395 39.30 6.96 2.01
CA CYS A 395 37.85 7.09 2.14
C CYS A 395 37.32 6.39 3.40
N LEU A 396 37.83 5.19 3.71
CA LEU A 396 37.44 4.46 4.93
C LEU A 396 37.84 5.22 6.21
N LYS A 397 39.02 5.87 6.23
CA LYS A 397 39.43 6.71 7.37
C LYS A 397 38.54 7.93 7.54
N GLU A 398 38.14 8.59 6.45
CA GLU A 398 37.20 9.71 6.49
C GLU A 398 35.81 9.28 6.99
N MET A 399 35.33 8.11 6.55
CA MET A 399 34.08 7.51 7.06
C MET A 399 34.15 7.23 8.56
N GLU A 400 35.25 6.65 9.04
CA GLU A 400 35.48 6.41 10.47
C GLU A 400 35.54 7.72 11.27
N GLY A 401 36.17 8.76 10.72
CA GLY A 401 36.16 10.10 11.30
C GLY A 401 34.75 10.68 11.48
N LEU A 402 33.87 10.51 10.47
CA LEU A 402 32.48 10.93 10.58
C LEU A 402 31.67 10.08 11.58
N PHE A 403 31.88 8.76 11.60
CA PHE A 403 31.23 7.89 12.58
C PHE A 403 31.65 8.22 14.02
N THR A 404 32.93 8.47 14.27
CA THR A 404 33.40 8.88 15.61
C THR A 404 32.85 10.24 16.04
N LEU A 405 32.64 11.18 15.11
CA LEU A 405 31.92 12.42 15.39
C LEU A 405 30.45 12.14 15.73
N LEU A 406 29.72 11.38 14.90
CA LEU A 406 28.32 11.04 15.14
C LEU A 406 28.12 10.31 16.48
N GLY A 407 29.05 9.43 16.87
CA GLY A 407 29.01 8.71 18.15
C GLY A 407 29.12 9.64 19.34
N ARG A 408 29.97 10.68 19.25
CA ARG A 408 30.09 11.73 20.27
C ARG A 408 28.83 12.59 20.36
N LEU A 409 28.21 12.89 19.22
CA LEU A 409 27.04 13.79 19.14
C LEU A 409 25.71 13.08 19.42
N TRP A 410 25.66 11.74 19.37
CA TRP A 410 24.42 10.97 19.48
C TRP A 410 23.65 11.25 20.78
N ASN A 411 24.37 11.37 21.89
CA ASN A 411 23.82 11.62 23.23
C ASN A 411 23.71 13.11 23.57
N SER A 412 23.87 14.01 22.59
CA SER A 412 23.73 15.44 22.80
C SER A 412 22.26 15.85 23.02
N VAL A 413 22.05 17.01 23.66
CA VAL A 413 20.71 17.54 23.95
C VAL A 413 19.95 17.86 22.66
N GLY A 414 20.63 18.32 21.60
CA GLY A 414 20.01 18.58 20.30
C GLY A 414 19.45 17.32 19.64
N PHE A 415 20.24 16.23 19.58
CA PHE A 415 19.82 14.97 18.97
C PHE A 415 18.69 14.29 19.74
N THR A 416 18.81 14.22 21.07
CA THR A 416 17.75 13.67 21.93
C THR A 416 16.44 14.45 21.80
N TYR A 417 16.50 15.78 21.69
CA TYR A 417 15.32 16.61 21.41
C TYR A 417 14.68 16.30 20.05
N LEU A 418 15.50 16.16 18.99
CA LEU A 418 15.01 15.82 17.65
C LEU A 418 14.34 14.45 17.61
N PHE A 419 14.95 13.43 18.23
CA PHE A 419 14.40 12.07 18.26
C PHE A 419 13.10 12.02 19.08
N GLY A 420 13.03 12.67 20.25
CA GLY A 420 11.81 12.70 21.08
C GLY A 420 10.61 13.33 20.36
N ARG A 421 10.83 14.21 19.38
CA ARG A 421 9.78 14.87 18.59
C ARG A 421 9.30 14.07 17.37
N LEU A 422 9.94 12.95 17.00
CA LEU A 422 9.54 12.15 15.84
C LEU A 422 8.05 11.80 15.87
N SER A 423 7.57 11.28 16.99
CA SER A 423 6.15 10.92 17.10
C SER A 423 5.16 12.09 17.02
N THR A 424 5.61 13.31 17.31
CA THR A 424 4.76 14.51 17.23
C THR A 424 4.64 15.07 15.82
N TYR A 425 5.47 14.61 14.89
CA TYR A 425 5.45 15.06 13.49
C TYR A 425 5.12 13.92 12.51
N SER A 426 4.73 12.74 13.00
CA SER A 426 4.37 11.60 12.16
C SER A 426 2.93 11.70 11.68
N ASN A 427 2.75 11.59 10.36
CA ASN A 427 1.44 11.50 9.72
C ASN A 427 0.79 10.11 9.96
N MET A 428 1.58 9.05 10.16
CA MET A 428 1.04 7.71 10.42
C MET A 428 0.53 7.53 11.85
N VAL A 429 1.13 8.23 12.82
CA VAL A 429 0.78 8.14 14.25
C VAL A 429 -0.28 9.19 14.62
N GLN A 430 -0.24 10.39 14.02
CA GLN A 430 -1.24 11.42 14.27
C GLN A 430 -2.43 11.27 13.34
N THR A 431 -3.59 10.93 13.90
CA THR A 431 -4.89 11.05 13.22
C THR A 431 -5.34 12.51 13.26
N THR A 432 -4.67 13.41 12.52
CA THR A 432 -5.28 14.71 12.26
C THR A 432 -6.41 14.50 11.25
N PRO A 433 -7.67 14.80 11.59
CA PRO A 433 -8.75 14.71 10.61
C PRO A 433 -8.42 15.67 9.47
N THR A 434 -8.20 15.14 8.27
CA THR A 434 -8.06 15.96 7.07
C THR A 434 -9.40 16.64 6.84
N THR A 435 -9.45 17.96 7.01
CA THR A 435 -10.68 18.76 6.90
C THR A 435 -11.12 19.01 5.45
N GLY A 436 -10.56 18.28 4.49
CA GLY A 436 -10.82 18.42 3.05
C GLY A 436 -11.80 17.36 2.53
N GLU A 437 -12.71 17.77 1.65
CA GLU A 437 -13.60 16.86 0.93
C GLU A 437 -12.81 16.07 -0.13
N ALA A 438 -12.79 14.75 0.01
CA ALA A 438 -12.15 13.83 -0.92
C ALA A 438 -12.96 13.67 -2.19
N ILE A 439 -12.33 13.84 -3.36
CA ILE A 439 -13.00 13.62 -4.65
C ILE A 439 -12.19 12.65 -5.49
N SER A 440 -12.82 11.54 -5.85
CA SER A 440 -12.20 10.51 -6.69
C SER A 440 -11.79 11.03 -8.07
N CYS A 441 -12.56 11.93 -8.68
CA CYS A 441 -12.28 12.47 -10.02
C CYS A 441 -11.25 13.62 -10.06
N LEU A 442 -10.81 14.13 -8.91
CA LEU A 442 -9.75 15.14 -8.76
C LEU A 442 -8.88 14.77 -7.55
N PRO A 443 -8.00 13.76 -7.68
CA PRO A 443 -7.14 13.37 -6.58
C PRO A 443 -6.13 14.48 -6.27
N GLU A 444 -5.92 14.70 -4.97
CA GLU A 444 -5.02 15.69 -4.38
C GLU A 444 -4.08 15.00 -3.37
N TYR A 445 -3.01 15.66 -2.93
CA TYR A 445 -2.09 15.13 -1.91
C TYR A 445 -2.57 15.38 -0.47
N TRP A 446 -3.81 15.83 -0.30
CA TRP A 446 -4.55 15.95 0.96
C TRP A 446 -3.99 17.00 1.94
N SER A 447 -3.31 18.03 1.44
CA SER A 447 -3.04 19.21 2.28
C SER A 447 -4.26 20.13 2.31
N SER A 448 -4.74 20.46 3.51
CA SER A 448 -6.03 21.15 3.71
C SER A 448 -5.92 22.68 3.83
N SER A 449 -4.73 23.23 4.05
CA SER A 449 -4.55 24.68 4.19
C SER A 449 -3.10 25.14 4.07
N VAL A 450 -2.92 26.43 3.78
CA VAL A 450 -1.62 27.12 3.72
C VAL A 450 -1.05 27.45 5.10
N ASP A 451 -1.90 27.51 6.15
CA ASP A 451 -1.48 27.79 7.53
C ASP A 451 -0.56 26.69 8.08
N GLU A 452 0.60 27.06 8.64
CA GLU A 452 1.62 26.09 9.07
C GLU A 452 1.17 25.13 10.18
N GLU A 453 0.26 25.59 11.04
CA GLU A 453 -0.30 24.77 12.13
C GLU A 453 -1.23 23.67 11.61
N LYS A 454 -1.88 23.92 10.47
CA LYS A 454 -2.84 23.03 9.82
C LYS A 454 -2.23 22.22 8.65
N LEU A 455 -0.97 22.49 8.28
CA LEU A 455 -0.21 21.63 7.36
C LEU A 455 0.01 20.24 7.96
N LEU A 456 0.19 19.25 7.08
CA LEU A 456 0.58 17.89 7.46
C LEU A 456 1.79 17.92 8.40
N PRO A 457 1.72 17.25 9.58
CA PRO A 457 2.77 17.30 10.60
C PRO A 457 4.19 17.10 10.04
N LEU A 458 4.36 16.17 9.10
CA LEU A 458 5.66 15.85 8.51
C LEU A 458 6.26 16.97 7.64
N VAL A 459 5.44 17.83 7.02
CA VAL A 459 5.89 18.90 6.08
C VAL A 459 6.21 20.22 6.81
N ARG A 460 5.95 20.30 8.13
CA ARG A 460 6.26 21.49 8.94
C ARG A 460 7.76 21.79 8.94
N LEU A 461 8.13 23.08 9.00
CA LEU A 461 9.52 23.59 8.88
C LEU A 461 10.54 22.92 9.83
N HIS A 462 10.11 22.50 11.02
CA HIS A 462 10.97 21.90 12.04
C HIS A 462 10.78 20.37 12.17
N SER A 463 10.24 19.72 11.14
CA SER A 463 10.09 18.26 11.12
C SER A 463 11.47 17.58 11.18
N PRO A 464 11.73 16.68 12.14
CA PRO A 464 12.99 15.96 12.25
C PRO A 464 13.09 14.79 11.26
N PHE A 465 11.98 14.36 10.64
CA PHE A 465 11.95 13.15 9.79
C PHE A 465 12.93 13.17 8.63
N PRO A 466 13.00 14.24 7.81
CA PRO A 466 13.88 14.24 6.65
C PRO A 466 15.37 14.14 7.03
N PHE A 467 15.77 14.78 8.14
CA PHE A 467 17.11 14.68 8.71
C PHE A 467 17.40 13.28 9.26
N VAL A 468 16.50 12.73 10.08
CA VAL A 468 16.68 11.40 10.67
C VAL A 468 16.72 10.31 9.60
N MET A 469 15.88 10.40 8.57
CA MET A 469 15.91 9.50 7.41
C MET A 469 17.27 9.55 6.70
N ALA A 470 17.80 10.74 6.41
CA ALA A 470 19.12 10.88 5.78
C ALA A 470 20.26 10.34 6.68
N LEU A 471 20.16 10.52 8.00
CA LEU A 471 21.11 9.99 8.96
C LEU A 471 21.11 8.45 9.00
N TYR A 472 19.94 7.82 9.07
CA TYR A 472 19.83 6.35 9.03
C TYR A 472 20.28 5.76 7.69
N ARG A 473 19.99 6.46 6.58
CA ARG A 473 20.50 6.11 5.24
C ARG A 473 22.03 6.12 5.21
N LEU A 474 22.67 7.15 5.76
CA LEU A 474 24.14 7.24 5.87
C LEU A 474 24.69 6.07 6.68
N ILE A 475 24.16 5.84 7.88
CA ILE A 475 24.64 4.80 8.80
C ILE A 475 24.53 3.41 8.15
N TYR A 476 23.38 3.12 7.51
CA TYR A 476 23.16 1.87 6.80
C TYR A 476 24.17 1.65 5.67
N ASN A 477 24.37 2.64 4.80
CA ASN A 477 25.28 2.48 3.67
C ASN A 477 26.74 2.37 4.13
N PHE A 478 27.15 3.12 5.15
CA PHE A 478 28.52 3.02 5.69
C PHE A 478 28.76 1.67 6.38
N ALA A 479 27.78 1.18 7.14
CA ALA A 479 27.85 -0.15 7.74
C ALA A 479 27.88 -1.28 6.70
N LYS A 480 27.22 -1.07 5.55
CA LYS A 480 27.26 -2.00 4.41
C LYS A 480 28.64 -2.00 3.73
N ILE A 481 29.28 -0.84 3.59
CA ILE A 481 30.61 -0.69 2.98
C ILE A 481 31.71 -1.21 3.92
N ASN A 482 31.75 -0.72 5.16
CA ASN A 482 32.74 -1.11 6.17
C ASN A 482 32.09 -2.00 7.23
N ARG A 483 32.14 -3.32 7.02
CA ARG A 483 31.67 -4.31 8.00
C ARG A 483 32.44 -4.25 9.33
N GLY A 484 33.62 -3.63 9.38
CA GLY A 484 34.36 -3.39 10.62
C GLY A 484 33.60 -2.51 11.61
N LEU A 485 32.75 -1.60 11.13
CA LEU A 485 31.88 -0.75 11.96
C LEU A 485 30.75 -1.53 12.66
N LEU A 486 30.47 -2.76 12.21
CA LEU A 486 29.49 -3.67 12.81
C LEU A 486 30.07 -4.48 13.97
N LYS A 487 31.37 -4.38 14.28
CA LYS A 487 31.98 -4.99 15.47
C LYS A 487 31.43 -4.30 16.73
N ILE A 488 30.24 -4.72 17.12
CA ILE A 488 29.58 -4.33 18.36
C ILE A 488 30.14 -5.30 19.41
N SER A 489 31.18 -4.90 20.13
CA SER A 489 31.41 -5.56 21.41
C SER A 489 30.26 -5.12 22.32
N THR A 490 29.62 -6.04 23.05
CA THR A 490 28.58 -5.72 24.05
C THR A 490 29.07 -4.75 25.13
N THR A 491 30.38 -4.49 25.17
CA THR A 491 31.08 -3.52 26.01
C THR A 491 31.21 -2.11 25.41
N ASP A 492 31.20 -1.93 24.08
CA ASP A 492 31.36 -0.63 23.43
C ASP A 492 30.00 0.05 23.15
N LYS A 493 29.40 0.61 24.21
CA LYS A 493 28.24 1.51 24.14
C LYS A 493 28.49 2.81 23.34
N SER A 494 29.68 2.97 22.76
CA SER A 494 30.12 4.13 21.97
C SER A 494 29.92 3.95 20.47
N SER A 495 29.61 2.74 19.98
CA SER A 495 29.35 2.52 18.55
C SER A 495 28.06 3.21 18.11
N VAL A 496 28.14 4.03 17.06
CA VAL A 496 26.98 4.72 16.46
C VAL A 496 25.89 3.74 16.03
N VAL A 497 26.29 2.59 15.50
CA VAL A 497 25.35 1.56 15.02
C VAL A 497 24.54 1.02 16.20
N TYR A 498 25.20 0.74 17.32
CA TYR A 498 24.51 0.29 18.53
C TYR A 498 23.59 1.38 19.09
N CYS A 499 24.07 2.64 19.17
CA CYS A 499 23.27 3.78 19.62
C CYS A 499 22.05 4.05 18.73
N ALA A 500 22.18 3.86 17.41
CA ALA A 500 21.08 3.97 16.46
C ALA A 500 20.05 2.84 16.66
N ILE A 501 20.54 1.60 16.78
CA ILE A 501 19.67 0.43 16.99
C ILE A 501 18.94 0.51 18.33
N MET A 502 19.57 1.01 19.40
CA MET A 502 19.00 1.04 20.75
C MET A 502 18.34 2.37 21.13
N CYS A 503 18.11 3.27 20.17
CA CYS A 503 17.53 4.58 20.44
C CYS A 503 16.07 4.47 20.93
N PRO A 504 15.75 4.83 22.19
CA PRO A 504 14.44 4.58 22.79
C PRO A 504 13.32 5.39 22.12
N ASP A 505 13.61 6.62 21.70
CA ASP A 505 12.62 7.50 21.06
C ASP A 505 12.19 6.96 19.69
N VAL A 506 13.13 6.43 18.91
CA VAL A 506 12.85 5.77 17.62
C VAL A 506 11.99 4.53 17.86
N TRP A 507 12.32 3.68 18.84
CA TRP A 507 11.47 2.53 19.20
C TRP A 507 10.08 2.94 19.68
N SER A 508 9.95 4.05 20.42
CA SER A 508 8.66 4.58 20.84
C SER A 508 7.80 5.01 19.65
N TYR A 509 8.43 5.53 18.60
CA TYR A 509 7.79 5.87 17.34
C TYR A 509 7.40 4.60 16.57
N LEU A 510 8.33 3.65 16.39
CA LEU A 510 8.08 2.40 15.66
C LEU A 510 6.94 1.60 16.29
N ARG A 511 6.91 1.45 17.62
CA ARG A 511 5.81 0.76 18.31
C ARG A 511 4.46 1.42 18.08
N ARG A 512 4.41 2.76 17.97
CA ARG A 512 3.18 3.50 17.67
C ARG A 512 2.79 3.43 16.20
N ALA A 513 3.75 3.47 15.30
CA ALA A 513 3.54 3.25 13.87
C ALA A 513 3.06 1.81 13.57
N VAL A 514 3.28 0.88 14.50
CA VAL A 514 2.76 -0.49 14.43
C VAL A 514 1.26 -0.58 14.74
N LEU A 515 0.61 0.41 15.38
CA LEU A 515 -0.84 0.32 15.54
C LEU A 515 -1.57 0.55 14.20
N PRO A 516 -2.68 -0.17 13.93
CA PRO A 516 -3.47 0.03 12.72
C PRO A 516 -4.11 1.42 12.74
N SER A 517 -3.51 2.38 12.04
CA SER A 517 -4.09 3.70 11.83
C SER A 517 -4.91 3.72 10.53
N SER A 518 -6.06 4.39 10.58
CA SER A 518 -6.88 4.75 9.41
C SER A 518 -6.22 5.90 8.64
N SER A 519 -4.96 5.74 8.25
CA SER A 519 -4.18 6.80 7.61
C SER A 519 -4.66 7.00 6.17
N SER A 520 -5.07 8.23 5.84
CA SER A 520 -5.17 8.69 4.46
C SER A 520 -3.77 8.63 3.82
N PHE A 521 -3.59 7.80 2.80
CA PHE A 521 -2.32 7.71 2.08
C PHE A 521 -2.04 9.04 1.38
N SER A 522 -1.05 9.79 1.88
CA SER A 522 -0.57 11.01 1.23
C SER A 522 0.80 10.76 0.61
N HIS A 523 1.11 11.44 -0.50
CA HIS A 523 2.42 11.36 -1.16
C HIS A 523 3.58 11.56 -0.18
N PHE A 524 3.38 12.40 0.84
CA PHE A 524 4.41 12.78 1.79
C PHE A 524 4.76 11.67 2.81
N THR A 525 3.91 10.66 3.02
CA THR A 525 4.24 9.52 3.90
C THR A 525 5.45 8.71 3.42
N LYS A 526 5.87 8.88 2.15
CA LYS A 526 7.09 8.28 1.59
C LYS A 526 8.36 8.55 2.42
N CYS A 527 8.44 9.70 3.09
CA CYS A 527 9.60 9.99 3.94
C CYS A 527 9.61 9.10 5.21
N GLU A 528 8.43 8.80 5.77
CA GLU A 528 8.28 7.91 6.93
C GLU A 528 8.51 6.44 6.55
N THR A 529 8.00 5.99 5.40
CA THR A 529 8.22 4.62 4.88
C THR A 529 9.70 4.37 4.61
N HIS A 530 10.40 5.32 3.98
CA HIS A 530 11.85 5.24 3.76
C HIS A 530 12.64 5.17 5.07
N LEU A 531 12.28 5.96 6.09
CA LEU A 531 12.93 5.87 7.40
C LEU A 531 12.75 4.48 8.02
N GLN A 532 11.51 3.97 8.04
CA GLN A 532 11.22 2.63 8.57
C GLN A 532 12.00 1.55 7.82
N TYR A 533 12.08 1.64 6.49
CA TYR A 533 12.87 0.74 5.65
C TYR A 533 14.36 0.74 6.05
N PHE A 534 15.03 1.91 6.12
CA PHE A 534 16.45 1.95 6.47
C PHE A 534 16.73 1.47 7.89
N VAL A 535 15.84 1.73 8.85
CA VAL A 535 15.97 1.19 10.22
C VAL A 535 15.89 -0.33 10.20
N ILE A 536 14.89 -0.92 9.52
CA ILE A 536 14.75 -2.38 9.40
C ILE A 536 15.99 -2.99 8.72
N LYS A 537 16.49 -2.39 7.63
CA LYS A 537 17.66 -2.92 6.91
C LYS A 537 18.94 -2.83 7.73
N LEU A 538 19.11 -1.76 8.51
CA LEU A 538 20.23 -1.64 9.45
C LEU A 538 20.17 -2.72 10.54
N LEU A 539 18.99 -2.95 11.11
CA LEU A 539 18.77 -4.01 12.10
C LEU A 539 19.07 -5.40 11.53
N MET A 540 18.58 -5.70 10.32
CA MET A 540 18.84 -6.98 9.67
C MET A 540 20.32 -7.19 9.33
N LEU A 541 21.02 -6.13 8.91
CA LEU A 541 22.46 -6.18 8.69
C LEU A 541 23.23 -6.46 9.99
N ALA A 542 22.85 -5.79 11.08
CA ALA A 542 23.47 -6.01 12.40
C ALA A 542 23.18 -7.42 12.94
N LEU A 543 21.94 -7.88 12.87
CA LEU A 543 21.53 -9.23 13.30
C LEU A 543 22.21 -10.35 12.51
N SER A 544 22.51 -10.11 11.22
CA SER A 544 23.26 -11.07 10.40
C SER A 544 24.73 -11.19 10.81
N TYR A 545 25.27 -10.19 11.51
CA TYR A 545 26.65 -10.16 11.99
C TYR A 545 26.75 -10.62 13.45
N ASP A 546 25.80 -10.24 14.31
CA ASP A 546 25.72 -10.64 15.71
C ASP A 546 24.27 -10.97 16.11
N GLU A 547 23.99 -12.25 16.36
CA GLU A 547 22.67 -12.74 16.77
C GLU A 547 22.34 -12.43 18.24
N SER A 548 23.32 -12.01 19.04
CA SER A 548 23.17 -11.76 20.48
C SER A 548 22.48 -10.42 20.81
N ILE A 549 22.26 -9.56 19.82
CA ILE A 549 21.60 -8.26 19.99
C ILE A 549 20.14 -8.46 20.43
N THR A 550 19.82 -8.01 21.64
CA THR A 550 18.48 -8.10 22.25
C THR A 550 17.55 -7.01 21.70
N VAL A 551 16.85 -7.32 20.61
CA VAL A 551 15.85 -6.44 19.99
C VAL A 551 14.48 -7.09 20.02
N ASP A 552 13.43 -6.27 20.11
CA ASP A 552 12.03 -6.66 19.93
C ASP A 552 11.76 -7.09 18.47
N ARG A 553 12.04 -8.36 18.17
CA ARG A 553 11.89 -8.96 16.82
C ARG A 553 10.43 -9.00 16.37
N LEU A 554 9.49 -9.01 17.32
CA LEU A 554 8.06 -8.94 17.07
C LEU A 554 7.72 -7.62 16.39
N VAL A 555 8.08 -6.48 17.00
CA VAL A 555 7.81 -5.15 16.46
C VAL A 555 8.44 -4.96 15.08
N VAL A 556 9.69 -5.40 14.87
CA VAL A 556 10.38 -5.24 13.58
C VAL A 556 9.65 -5.96 12.44
N HIS A 557 9.24 -7.21 12.66
CA HIS A 557 8.54 -7.97 11.62
C HIS A 557 7.07 -7.55 11.48
N GLN A 558 6.42 -7.06 12.54
CA GLN A 558 5.10 -6.42 12.40
C GLN A 558 5.19 -5.12 11.61
N LEU A 559 6.28 -4.36 11.75
CA LEU A 559 6.53 -3.15 10.99
C LEU A 559 6.81 -3.45 9.51
N SER A 560 7.60 -4.49 9.21
CA SER A 560 7.85 -4.87 7.81
C SER A 560 6.56 -5.31 7.10
N LEU A 561 5.67 -6.02 7.80
CA LEU A 561 4.36 -6.40 7.26
C LEU A 561 3.45 -5.18 7.03
N SER A 562 3.41 -4.21 7.94
CA SER A 562 2.64 -2.98 7.69
C SER A 562 3.22 -2.13 6.58
N LEU A 563 4.55 -2.11 6.47
CA LEU A 563 5.23 -1.34 5.43
C LEU A 563 4.82 -1.85 4.05
N LEU A 564 4.74 -3.18 3.84
CA LEU A 564 4.23 -3.73 2.57
C LEU A 564 2.84 -3.22 2.19
N THR A 565 1.96 -3.04 3.16
CA THR A 565 0.60 -2.52 2.94
C THR A 565 0.52 -0.99 2.91
N SER A 566 1.61 -0.27 3.13
CA SER A 566 1.67 1.20 3.12
C SER A 566 2.58 1.79 2.03
N LEU A 567 3.36 0.97 1.34
CA LEU A 567 4.19 1.39 0.21
C LEU A 567 3.31 1.84 -0.96
N GLN A 568 3.73 2.92 -1.62
CA GLN A 568 3.04 3.54 -2.74
C GLN A 568 3.72 3.19 -4.07
N TYR A 569 3.08 3.54 -5.18
CA TYR A 569 3.68 3.44 -6.50
C TYR A 569 5.02 4.22 -6.57
N GLY A 570 5.99 3.62 -7.25
CA GLY A 570 7.39 4.05 -7.34
C GLY A 570 8.32 3.50 -6.25
N GLU A 571 7.79 2.71 -5.30
CA GLU A 571 8.54 2.02 -4.22
C GLU A 571 8.51 0.46 -4.34
N GLU A 572 8.17 -0.07 -5.51
CA GLU A 572 8.05 -1.51 -5.81
C GLU A 572 9.34 -2.28 -5.50
N TYR A 573 10.50 -1.66 -5.75
CA TYR A 573 11.78 -2.24 -5.38
C TYR A 573 11.91 -2.46 -3.86
N LEU A 574 11.38 -1.54 -3.03
CA LEU A 574 11.41 -1.69 -1.57
C LEU A 574 10.54 -2.87 -1.13
N ALA A 575 9.36 -3.04 -1.73
CA ALA A 575 8.50 -4.19 -1.46
C ALA A 575 9.21 -5.50 -1.82
N HIS A 576 9.82 -5.56 -3.00
CA HIS A 576 10.57 -6.73 -3.45
C HIS A 576 11.78 -7.05 -2.53
N ASP A 577 12.56 -6.04 -2.14
CA ASP A 577 13.70 -6.23 -1.22
C ASP A 577 13.25 -6.68 0.19
N LEU A 578 12.15 -6.12 0.72
CA LEU A 578 11.57 -6.54 1.99
C LEU A 578 11.07 -7.98 1.95
N LEU A 579 10.34 -8.37 0.89
CA LEU A 579 9.92 -9.76 0.67
C LEU A 579 11.14 -10.68 0.56
N SER A 580 12.18 -10.27 -0.17
CA SER A 580 13.35 -11.12 -0.37
C SER A 580 14.25 -11.26 0.86
N THR A 581 14.32 -10.26 1.74
CA THR A 581 15.34 -10.22 2.80
C THR A 581 14.81 -10.20 4.23
N VAL A 582 13.61 -9.67 4.47
CA VAL A 582 13.09 -9.39 5.83
C VAL A 582 11.87 -10.24 6.16
N VAL A 583 10.83 -10.22 5.33
CA VAL A 583 9.49 -10.75 5.67
C VAL A 583 9.52 -12.24 5.95
N PHE A 584 10.24 -13.01 5.13
CA PHE A 584 10.40 -14.46 5.31
C PHE A 584 11.71 -14.82 6.03
N SER A 585 12.30 -13.89 6.80
CA SER A 585 13.54 -14.18 7.52
C SER A 585 13.28 -15.07 8.75
N PRO A 586 13.98 -16.21 8.88
CA PRO A 586 13.83 -17.09 10.05
C PRO A 586 14.32 -16.42 11.34
N LEU A 587 15.25 -15.47 11.24
CA LEU A 587 15.82 -14.74 12.39
C LEU A 587 14.75 -13.97 13.18
N LEU A 588 13.77 -13.40 12.47
CA LEU A 588 12.68 -12.63 13.05
C LEU A 588 11.52 -13.50 13.55
N CYS A 589 11.33 -14.69 12.95
CA CYS A 589 10.22 -15.60 13.27
C CYS A 589 10.54 -16.56 14.44
N ARG A 590 11.83 -16.77 14.76
CA ARG A 590 12.29 -17.67 15.83
C ARG A 590 12.30 -17.05 17.24
N GLY A 591 12.11 -15.74 17.35
CA GLY A 591 12.21 -15.05 18.64
C GLY A 591 10.89 -15.01 19.38
N GLU A 592 10.59 -16.05 20.17
CA GLU A 592 9.87 -15.90 21.45
C GLU A 592 9.90 -17.20 22.27
N SER A 593 10.33 -17.06 23.53
CA SER A 593 10.20 -18.00 24.63
C SER A 593 8.74 -18.21 25.08
N GLU A 594 7.77 -17.49 24.48
CA GLU A 594 6.35 -17.70 24.71
C GLU A 594 5.85 -19.03 24.12
N ASP A 595 6.56 -19.61 23.14
CA ASP A 595 6.24 -20.97 22.67
C ASP A 595 6.46 -22.00 23.80
N GLU A 596 7.37 -21.77 24.75
CA GLU A 596 7.52 -22.66 25.91
C GLU A 596 6.41 -22.44 26.95
N THR A 597 6.05 -21.20 27.27
CA THR A 597 5.03 -20.91 28.28
C THR A 597 3.61 -21.13 27.78
N ALA A 598 3.31 -20.84 26.51
CA ALA A 598 2.03 -21.12 25.86
C ALA A 598 1.87 -22.61 25.55
N ALA A 599 2.92 -23.33 25.13
CA ALA A 599 2.86 -24.79 25.04
C ALA A 599 2.80 -25.45 26.42
N GLN A 600 3.39 -24.85 27.47
CA GLN A 600 3.23 -25.30 28.86
C GLN A 600 1.83 -24.97 29.42
N LEU A 601 1.21 -23.85 29.04
CA LEU A 601 -0.16 -23.48 29.40
C LEU A 601 -1.20 -24.32 28.66
N GLU A 602 -1.00 -24.60 27.36
CA GLU A 602 -1.81 -25.59 26.62
C GLU A 602 -1.66 -26.99 27.22
N LYS A 603 -0.47 -27.36 27.71
CA LYS A 603 -0.25 -28.60 28.49
C LYS A 603 -0.83 -28.56 29.91
N MET A 604 -1.01 -27.38 30.52
CA MET A 604 -1.62 -27.22 31.86
C MET A 604 -3.16 -27.12 31.83
N HIS A 605 -3.76 -26.63 30.74
CA HIS A 605 -5.21 -26.57 30.53
C HIS A 605 -5.86 -27.94 30.16
N VAL A 606 -5.18 -29.06 30.40
CA VAL A 606 -5.68 -30.45 30.23
C VAL A 606 -6.70 -30.83 31.33
N SER A 607 -7.48 -29.88 31.81
CA SER A 607 -8.62 -30.10 32.72
C SER A 607 -9.91 -29.51 32.15
N SER A 608 -10.10 -29.65 30.83
CA SER A 608 -11.42 -29.65 30.19
C SER A 608 -11.75 -31.09 29.75
N PRO A 609 -13.03 -31.50 29.75
CA PRO A 609 -13.41 -32.91 29.56
C PRO A 609 -12.91 -33.46 28.21
N PRO A 610 -12.77 -34.80 28.06
CA PRO A 610 -12.03 -35.47 26.99
C PRO A 610 -12.76 -35.48 25.62
N SER A 611 -13.34 -34.35 25.23
CA SER A 611 -14.12 -34.16 24.00
C SER A 611 -13.59 -33.01 23.14
N ALA A 612 -12.28 -32.77 23.13
CA ALA A 612 -11.66 -31.97 22.09
C ALA A 612 -11.56 -32.84 20.83
N GLY A 613 -12.58 -32.75 19.96
CA GLY A 613 -12.75 -33.58 18.77
C GLY A 613 -11.49 -33.65 17.92
N ILE A 614 -10.90 -34.84 17.86
CA ILE A 614 -9.86 -35.16 16.87
C ILE A 614 -10.62 -35.47 15.59
N ILE A 615 -10.36 -34.73 14.51
CA ILE A 615 -10.88 -35.10 13.20
C ILE A 615 -10.18 -36.38 12.76
N ILE A 616 -10.96 -37.44 12.52
CA ILE A 616 -10.46 -38.71 12.00
C ILE A 616 -10.91 -38.81 10.56
N THR A 617 -10.01 -38.49 9.62
CA THR A 617 -10.25 -38.71 8.20
C THR A 617 -10.30 -40.20 7.87
N PRO A 618 -11.20 -40.66 6.98
CA PRO A 618 -11.33 -42.08 6.63
C PRO A 618 -10.11 -42.70 5.93
N THR A 619 -9.12 -41.90 5.51
CA THR A 619 -7.96 -42.32 4.70
C THR A 619 -6.58 -42.12 5.36
N ALA A 620 -6.47 -41.60 6.58
CA ALA A 620 -5.17 -41.36 7.22
C ALA A 620 -5.12 -41.65 8.73
N ALA A 621 -3.97 -42.16 9.19
CA ALA A 621 -3.64 -42.41 10.59
C ALA A 621 -3.74 -41.13 11.45
N PRO A 622 -4.03 -41.23 12.76
CA PRO A 622 -4.24 -40.08 13.63
C PRO A 622 -2.99 -39.19 13.65
N LEU A 623 -3.13 -37.94 13.20
CA LEU A 623 -2.05 -36.96 13.24
C LEU A 623 -1.96 -36.35 14.66
N PRO A 624 -0.80 -36.44 15.33
CA PRO A 624 -0.53 -35.69 16.55
C PRO A 624 -0.04 -34.29 16.16
N SER A 625 -0.95 -33.43 15.68
CA SER A 625 -0.63 -32.05 15.30
C SER A 625 -0.71 -31.14 16.54
N SER A 626 0.30 -31.21 17.42
CA SER A 626 0.45 -30.16 18.43
C SER A 626 0.68 -28.82 17.72
N ALA A 627 0.00 -27.76 18.15
CA ALA A 627 0.09 -26.46 17.48
C ALA A 627 1.55 -26.01 17.30
N GLY A 628 2.39 -26.28 18.30
CA GLY A 628 3.85 -26.08 18.31
C GLY A 628 4.60 -26.67 17.11
N SER A 629 4.37 -27.95 16.79
CA SER A 629 5.12 -28.64 15.72
C SER A 629 4.83 -28.06 14.33
N LEU A 630 3.57 -27.69 14.07
CA LEU A 630 3.18 -27.04 12.81
C LEU A 630 3.85 -25.67 12.63
N SER A 631 4.01 -24.91 13.71
CA SER A 631 4.70 -23.61 13.64
C SER A 631 6.21 -23.73 13.46
N GLU A 632 6.84 -24.75 14.02
CA GLU A 632 8.26 -25.05 13.80
C GLU A 632 8.51 -25.51 12.35
N GLU A 633 7.65 -26.38 11.82
CA GLU A 633 7.72 -26.84 10.43
C GLU A 633 7.52 -25.67 9.44
N ALA A 634 6.53 -24.81 9.70
CA ALA A 634 6.31 -23.59 8.92
C ALA A 634 7.52 -22.65 8.96
N CYS A 635 8.15 -22.47 10.13
CA CYS A 635 9.40 -21.69 10.26
C CYS A 635 10.57 -22.30 9.48
N GLY A 636 10.67 -23.63 9.41
CA GLY A 636 11.70 -24.33 8.63
C GLY A 636 11.55 -24.14 7.12
N CYS A 637 10.32 -24.00 6.63
CA CYS A 637 10.00 -23.89 5.20
C CYS A 637 9.98 -22.44 4.67
N LEU A 638 10.33 -21.43 5.47
CA LEU A 638 10.29 -20.02 5.07
C LEU A 638 11.06 -19.69 3.78
N PRO A 639 12.24 -20.27 3.47
CA PRO A 639 12.92 -20.02 2.21
C PRO A 639 12.13 -20.47 0.97
N ALA A 640 11.36 -21.56 1.09
CA ALA A 640 10.50 -22.07 0.02
C ALA A 640 9.25 -21.20 -0.13
N VAL A 641 8.64 -20.79 1.00
CA VAL A 641 7.55 -19.81 1.02
C VAL A 641 7.98 -18.52 0.30
N ARG A 642 9.17 -17.99 0.62
CA ARG A 642 9.74 -16.82 -0.04
C ARG A 642 9.80 -16.98 -1.56
N ALA A 643 10.29 -18.12 -2.05
CA ALA A 643 10.39 -18.38 -3.48
C ALA A 643 9.00 -18.37 -4.15
N THR A 644 7.99 -18.99 -3.52
CA THR A 644 6.61 -18.99 -4.01
C THR A 644 6.03 -17.58 -4.13
N TYR A 645 6.18 -16.73 -3.10
CA TYR A 645 5.65 -15.36 -3.17
C TYR A 645 6.39 -14.49 -4.19
N ILE A 646 7.72 -14.59 -4.28
CA ILE A 646 8.49 -13.83 -5.29
C ILE A 646 8.04 -14.21 -6.70
N MET A 647 7.82 -15.48 -6.96
CA MET A 647 7.41 -15.95 -8.27
C MET A 647 5.93 -15.64 -8.57
N ALA A 648 5.03 -15.62 -7.56
CA ALA A 648 3.66 -15.13 -7.76
C ALA A 648 3.65 -13.67 -8.26
N PHE A 649 4.56 -12.84 -7.75
CA PHE A 649 4.71 -11.44 -8.17
C PHE A 649 5.64 -11.23 -9.38
N SER A 650 6.00 -12.30 -10.11
CA SER A 650 6.92 -12.20 -11.25
C SER A 650 6.41 -11.34 -12.41
N HIS A 651 5.08 -11.23 -12.58
CA HIS A 651 4.47 -10.37 -13.60
C HIS A 651 4.80 -8.87 -13.41
N MET A 652 5.16 -8.44 -12.18
CA MET A 652 5.58 -7.07 -11.88
C MET A 652 7.10 -6.85 -12.03
N ALA A 653 7.85 -7.82 -12.58
CA ALA A 653 9.31 -7.74 -12.63
C ALA A 653 9.82 -6.49 -13.37
N GLU A 654 9.16 -6.08 -14.46
CA GLU A 654 9.56 -4.88 -15.22
C GLU A 654 9.41 -3.61 -14.39
N ILE A 655 8.26 -3.44 -13.73
CA ILE A 655 7.98 -2.27 -12.87
C ILE A 655 8.94 -2.25 -11.67
N VAL A 656 9.22 -3.41 -11.06
CA VAL A 656 10.20 -3.54 -9.98
C VAL A 656 11.61 -3.16 -10.46
N MET A 657 11.98 -3.51 -11.69
CA MET A 657 13.27 -3.14 -12.27
C MET A 657 13.36 -1.64 -12.55
N GLU A 658 12.30 -1.01 -13.08
CA GLU A 658 12.24 0.45 -13.24
C GLU A 658 12.37 1.16 -11.89
N SER A 659 11.60 0.72 -10.88
CA SER A 659 11.67 1.21 -9.50
C SER A 659 13.07 1.06 -8.89
N ARG A 660 13.74 -0.07 -9.18
CA ARG A 660 15.12 -0.34 -8.75
C ARG A 660 16.10 0.61 -9.40
N HIS A 661 15.98 0.87 -10.69
CA HIS A 661 16.82 1.85 -11.38
C HIS A 661 16.68 3.23 -10.75
N HIS A 662 15.47 3.64 -10.38
CA HIS A 662 15.28 4.90 -9.65
C HIS A 662 15.89 4.90 -8.25
N PHE A 663 15.71 3.82 -7.48
CA PHE A 663 16.26 3.73 -6.13
C PHE A 663 17.79 3.72 -6.11
N MET A 664 18.40 3.02 -7.07
CA MET A 664 19.85 2.95 -7.27
C MET A 664 20.42 4.17 -8.00
N GLN A 665 19.56 5.12 -8.42
CA GLN A 665 19.91 6.32 -9.18
C GLN A 665 20.67 5.99 -10.49
N SER A 666 20.15 5.04 -11.28
CA SER A 666 20.63 4.71 -12.63
C SER A 666 20.05 5.68 -13.67
N ASN A 667 20.74 6.78 -13.91
CA ASN A 667 20.20 7.94 -14.64
C ASN A 667 19.82 7.67 -16.10
N TRP A 668 20.51 6.76 -16.80
CA TRP A 668 20.25 6.49 -18.23
C TRP A 668 19.01 5.60 -18.48
N GLN A 669 18.57 4.84 -17.47
CA GLN A 669 17.39 3.97 -17.54
C GLN A 669 16.10 4.66 -17.07
N ALA A 670 16.22 5.81 -16.40
CA ALA A 670 15.08 6.58 -15.92
C ALA A 670 14.30 7.20 -17.09
N LYS A 671 13.04 6.77 -17.29
CA LYS A 671 12.14 7.30 -18.32
C LYS A 671 11.37 8.55 -17.85
N THR A 672 10.91 8.55 -16.60
CA THR A 672 10.10 9.63 -16.01
C THR A 672 10.44 9.81 -14.52
N CYS A 673 10.14 10.97 -13.93
CA CYS A 673 10.22 11.20 -12.48
C CYS A 673 8.85 11.08 -11.80
N PHE A 674 7.79 10.89 -12.59
CA PHE A 674 6.46 10.61 -12.07
C PHE A 674 6.33 9.15 -11.65
N SER A 675 5.72 8.95 -10.49
CA SER A 675 5.24 7.64 -10.01
C SER A 675 3.74 7.51 -10.32
N GLY A 676 3.17 6.31 -10.17
CA GLY A 676 1.77 5.99 -10.49
C GLY A 676 0.70 6.84 -9.77
N HIS A 677 -0.55 6.38 -9.77
CA HIS A 677 -1.69 7.12 -9.23
C HIS A 677 -1.67 7.28 -7.71
N ILE A 678 -2.44 8.27 -7.23
CA ILE A 678 -2.61 8.57 -5.80
C ILE A 678 -3.71 7.68 -5.21
N GLY A 679 -3.47 7.18 -4.00
CA GLY A 679 -4.54 6.66 -3.13
C GLY A 679 -4.61 5.14 -3.01
N GLU A 680 -3.89 4.38 -3.85
CA GLU A 680 -3.79 2.93 -3.74
C GLU A 680 -2.39 2.51 -3.26
N CYS A 681 -2.36 1.55 -2.33
CA CYS A 681 -1.13 0.90 -1.91
C CYS A 681 -0.75 -0.16 -2.93
N LEU A 682 0.55 -0.44 -3.03
CA LEU A 682 1.06 -1.45 -3.95
C LEU A 682 0.44 -2.84 -3.70
N MET A 683 0.22 -3.18 -2.43
CA MET A 683 -0.31 -4.47 -2.00
C MET A 683 -1.65 -4.27 -1.28
N PRO A 684 -2.68 -5.08 -1.58
CA PRO A 684 -3.92 -5.04 -0.82
C PRO A 684 -3.69 -5.56 0.60
N ARG A 685 -4.63 -5.28 1.50
CA ARG A 685 -4.53 -5.73 2.90
C ARG A 685 -4.52 -7.26 3.04
N ASP A 686 -5.13 -7.97 2.09
CA ASP A 686 -5.18 -9.43 2.00
C ASP A 686 -4.10 -10.02 1.07
N TRP A 687 -3.00 -9.30 0.81
CA TRP A 687 -1.91 -9.75 -0.08
C TRP A 687 -1.35 -11.14 0.27
N VAL A 688 -1.43 -11.54 1.54
CA VAL A 688 -1.03 -12.86 2.05
C VAL A 688 -1.80 -13.99 1.35
N TYR A 689 -3.00 -13.72 0.84
CA TYR A 689 -3.80 -14.70 0.11
C TYR A 689 -3.68 -14.59 -1.41
N MET A 690 -2.95 -13.60 -1.96
CA MET A 690 -2.89 -13.34 -3.41
C MET A 690 -2.46 -14.57 -4.23
N PRO A 691 -1.41 -15.33 -3.87
CA PRO A 691 -1.04 -16.50 -4.67
C PRO A 691 -2.15 -17.56 -4.73
N LEU A 692 -3.03 -17.62 -3.72
CA LEU A 692 -4.19 -18.52 -3.71
C LEU A 692 -5.36 -17.94 -4.52
N ILE A 693 -5.57 -16.62 -4.47
CA ILE A 693 -6.59 -15.92 -5.26
C ILE A 693 -6.26 -16.02 -6.76
N ASP A 694 -5.00 -15.80 -7.14
CA ASP A 694 -4.56 -15.92 -8.54
C ASP A 694 -4.76 -17.34 -9.06
N LEU A 695 -4.43 -18.35 -8.25
CA LEU A 695 -4.67 -19.75 -8.58
C LEU A 695 -6.16 -20.06 -8.74
N TYR A 696 -7.00 -19.52 -7.85
CA TYR A 696 -8.46 -19.65 -7.93
C TYR A 696 -9.04 -19.00 -9.18
N ASN A 697 -8.60 -17.79 -9.52
CA ASN A 697 -9.06 -17.08 -10.71
C ASN A 697 -8.63 -17.82 -11.99
N GLN A 698 -7.40 -18.31 -12.05
CA GLN A 698 -6.93 -19.16 -13.15
C GLN A 698 -7.82 -20.39 -13.31
N TYR A 699 -8.12 -21.09 -12.22
CA TYR A 699 -8.99 -22.27 -12.25
C TYR A 699 -10.43 -21.94 -12.67
N SER A 700 -10.97 -20.82 -12.19
CA SER A 700 -12.34 -20.37 -12.51
C SER A 700 -12.48 -19.98 -13.98
N THR A 701 -11.45 -19.39 -14.60
CA THR A 701 -11.48 -18.99 -16.02
C THR A 701 -11.35 -20.14 -17.02
N VAL A 702 -10.72 -21.26 -16.63
CA VAL A 702 -10.50 -22.42 -17.51
C VAL A 702 -11.78 -23.27 -17.69
N GLY A 703 -12.83 -23.00 -16.91
CA GLY A 703 -14.10 -23.72 -16.96
C GLY A 703 -14.02 -25.09 -16.30
N LEU A 704 -15.15 -25.58 -15.79
CA LEU A 704 -15.28 -26.85 -15.07
C LEU A 704 -14.96 -28.10 -15.92
N GLU A 705 -14.74 -27.96 -17.23
CA GLU A 705 -14.61 -29.10 -18.15
C GLU A 705 -13.16 -29.62 -18.30
N ILE A 706 -12.14 -28.89 -17.83
CA ILE A 706 -10.74 -29.33 -17.84
C ILE A 706 -10.18 -29.31 -16.41
N GLN A 707 -10.74 -30.14 -15.54
CA GLN A 707 -10.23 -30.38 -14.18
C GLN A 707 -8.97 -31.25 -14.25
N ASN A 708 -7.89 -30.72 -14.81
CA ASN A 708 -6.58 -31.38 -14.75
C ASN A 708 -6.06 -31.36 -13.31
N ALA A 709 -5.42 -32.46 -12.90
CA ALA A 709 -4.67 -32.52 -11.65
C ALA A 709 -3.69 -31.34 -11.58
N LEU A 710 -3.72 -30.62 -10.46
CA LEU A 710 -2.83 -29.48 -10.24
C LEU A 710 -1.38 -29.92 -10.40
N SER A 711 -0.56 -29.06 -10.99
CA SER A 711 0.89 -29.32 -11.07
C SER A 711 1.48 -29.41 -9.65
N VAL A 712 2.58 -30.16 -9.51
CA VAL A 712 3.34 -30.26 -8.24
C VAL A 712 3.66 -28.86 -7.69
N HIS A 713 3.99 -27.95 -8.60
CA HIS A 713 4.29 -26.56 -8.28
C HIS A 713 3.09 -25.78 -7.70
N GLN A 714 1.89 -25.94 -8.26
CA GLN A 714 0.67 -25.31 -7.73
C GLN A 714 0.26 -25.91 -6.37
N LEU A 715 0.46 -27.22 -6.17
CA LEU A 715 0.24 -27.87 -4.88
C LEU A 715 1.19 -27.30 -3.80
N ASP A 716 2.48 -27.15 -4.13
CA ASP A 716 3.46 -26.55 -3.23
C ASP A 716 3.14 -25.07 -2.95
N GLN A 717 2.62 -24.33 -3.94
CA GLN A 717 2.15 -22.96 -3.74
C GLN A 717 1.05 -22.89 -2.67
N VAL A 718 0.04 -23.76 -2.72
CA VAL A 718 -1.03 -23.80 -1.71
C VAL A 718 -0.49 -24.18 -0.33
N ARG A 719 0.38 -25.20 -0.25
CA ARG A 719 1.05 -25.60 1.01
C ARG A 719 1.82 -24.43 1.64
N HIS A 720 2.57 -23.68 0.84
CA HIS A 720 3.35 -22.54 1.32
C HIS A 720 2.49 -21.36 1.76
N VAL A 721 1.39 -21.05 1.06
CA VAL A 721 0.45 -20.01 1.47
C VAL A 721 -0.19 -20.36 2.82
N LEU A 722 -0.71 -21.59 2.97
CA LEU A 722 -1.34 -22.02 4.21
C LEU A 722 -0.38 -22.05 5.40
N ARG A 723 0.85 -22.53 5.21
CA ARG A 723 1.93 -22.46 6.21
C ARG A 723 2.18 -21.03 6.68
N TRP A 724 2.25 -20.10 5.73
CA TRP A 724 2.52 -18.69 6.02
C TRP A 724 1.36 -18.01 6.75
N VAL A 725 0.13 -18.19 6.27
CA VAL A 725 -1.08 -17.66 6.91
C VAL A 725 -1.21 -18.19 8.34
N TYR A 726 -1.01 -19.50 8.55
CA TYR A 726 -1.07 -20.10 9.89
C TYR A 726 -0.02 -19.51 10.83
N LEU A 727 1.22 -19.33 10.36
CA LEU A 727 2.29 -18.72 11.15
C LEU A 727 1.95 -17.28 11.54
N LEU A 728 1.40 -16.49 10.61
CA LEU A 728 1.01 -15.10 10.86
C LEU A 728 -0.19 -14.99 11.80
N GLU A 729 -1.23 -15.81 11.65
CA GLU A 729 -2.40 -15.77 12.56
C GLU A 729 -2.02 -16.17 13.99
N ARG A 730 -1.07 -17.10 14.14
CA ARG A 730 -0.63 -17.55 15.47
C ARG A 730 0.35 -16.57 16.13
N LYS A 731 1.37 -16.10 15.40
CA LYS A 731 2.44 -15.25 15.98
C LYS A 731 2.19 -13.75 15.82
N ARG A 732 1.34 -13.33 14.88
CA ARG A 732 1.18 -11.93 14.42
C ARG A 732 -0.29 -11.53 14.18
N SER A 733 -1.21 -12.03 15.01
CA SER A 733 -2.66 -11.81 14.86
C SER A 733 -3.05 -10.34 14.71
N SER A 734 -2.38 -9.44 15.45
CA SER A 734 -2.65 -7.99 15.45
C SER A 734 -2.63 -7.32 14.08
N ARG A 735 -1.87 -7.86 13.12
CA ARG A 735 -1.81 -7.30 11.75
C ARG A 735 -2.96 -7.75 10.87
N LEU A 736 -3.31 -9.01 11.00
CA LEU A 736 -4.43 -9.58 10.26
C LEU A 736 -5.77 -9.17 10.88
N GLU A 737 -5.82 -8.52 12.05
CA GLU A 737 -7.05 -7.95 12.62
C GLU A 737 -7.68 -6.85 11.75
N SER A 738 -6.87 -6.16 10.94
CA SER A 738 -7.34 -5.15 10.00
C SER A 738 -8.15 -5.74 8.84
N VAL A 739 -8.00 -7.04 8.59
CA VAL A 739 -8.75 -7.82 7.59
C VAL A 739 -9.92 -8.50 8.30
N SER A 740 -11.13 -8.37 7.75
CA SER A 740 -12.31 -8.99 8.33
C SER A 740 -12.17 -10.51 8.37
N VAL A 741 -12.71 -11.12 9.42
CA VAL A 741 -12.65 -12.60 9.61
C VAL A 741 -13.40 -13.30 8.47
N THR A 742 -14.50 -12.70 8.00
CA THR A 742 -15.25 -13.15 6.83
C THR A 742 -14.38 -13.24 5.59
N LEU A 743 -13.59 -12.19 5.30
CA LEU A 743 -12.70 -12.17 4.15
C LEU A 743 -11.66 -13.29 4.27
N LYS A 744 -11.01 -13.46 5.42
CA LYS A 744 -10.03 -14.54 5.63
C LYS A 744 -10.62 -15.92 5.35
N ILE A 745 -11.81 -16.20 5.89
CA ILE A 745 -12.50 -17.48 5.66
C ILE A 745 -12.86 -17.66 4.20
N SER A 746 -13.37 -16.63 3.52
CA SER A 746 -13.67 -16.70 2.08
C SER A 746 -12.44 -17.08 1.26
N ARG A 747 -11.27 -16.50 1.56
CA ARG A 747 -10.00 -16.84 0.88
C ARG A 747 -9.54 -18.27 1.19
N VAL A 748 -9.66 -18.73 2.44
CA VAL A 748 -9.32 -20.12 2.80
C VAL A 748 -10.30 -21.11 2.15
N MET A 749 -11.59 -20.77 2.02
CA MET A 749 -12.58 -21.59 1.33
C MET A 749 -12.26 -21.78 -0.16
N CYS A 750 -11.56 -20.82 -0.79
CA CYS A 750 -11.07 -20.98 -2.16
C CYS A 750 -10.15 -22.21 -2.33
N VAL A 751 -9.50 -22.72 -1.28
CA VAL A 751 -8.71 -23.96 -1.34
C VAL A 751 -9.56 -25.17 -1.71
N PHE A 752 -10.83 -25.21 -1.28
CA PHE A 752 -11.75 -26.30 -1.64
C PHE A 752 -12.23 -26.19 -3.10
N LEU A 753 -12.19 -24.98 -3.67
CA LEU A 753 -12.59 -24.71 -5.05
C LEU A 753 -11.42 -24.82 -6.02
N THR A 754 -10.17 -24.77 -5.54
CA THR A 754 -8.98 -24.98 -6.36
C THR A 754 -8.62 -26.45 -6.41
N GLY A 755 -9.03 -27.15 -7.47
CA GLY A 755 -8.73 -28.58 -7.64
C GLY A 755 -9.61 -29.50 -6.78
N ASN A 756 -9.66 -30.77 -7.16
CA ASN A 756 -10.63 -31.73 -6.61
C ASN A 756 -10.13 -32.53 -5.41
N ASP A 757 -8.82 -32.56 -5.17
CA ASP A 757 -8.14 -33.43 -4.21
C ASP A 757 -7.19 -32.70 -3.26
N LEU A 758 -7.08 -31.36 -3.35
CA LEU A 758 -6.15 -30.58 -2.51
C LEU A 758 -6.40 -30.76 -1.01
N PHE A 759 -7.66 -30.82 -0.58
CA PHE A 759 -8.01 -30.96 0.83
C PHE A 759 -7.65 -32.35 1.41
N LEU A 760 -7.37 -33.33 0.55
CA LEU A 760 -6.90 -34.67 0.93
C LEU A 760 -5.39 -34.71 1.16
N ASP A 761 -4.63 -33.70 0.70
CA ASP A 761 -3.20 -33.61 0.98
C ASP A 761 -2.97 -33.40 2.48
N LYS A 762 -2.13 -34.25 3.09
CA LYS A 762 -1.91 -34.27 4.55
C LYS A 762 -1.40 -32.93 5.09
N VAL A 763 -0.59 -32.22 4.32
CA VAL A 763 -0.03 -30.94 4.73
C VAL A 763 -1.12 -29.88 4.64
N VAL A 764 -1.82 -29.78 3.50
CA VAL A 764 -2.95 -28.86 3.34
C VAL A 764 -4.01 -29.08 4.43
N HIS A 765 -4.41 -30.32 4.68
CA HIS A 765 -5.42 -30.68 5.66
C HIS A 765 -5.04 -30.23 7.09
N SER A 766 -3.80 -30.46 7.51
CA SER A 766 -3.35 -30.09 8.88
C SER A 766 -3.33 -28.58 9.10
N TYR A 767 -2.92 -27.80 8.10
CA TYR A 767 -2.97 -26.34 8.18
C TYR A 767 -4.40 -25.79 8.07
N LEU A 768 -5.27 -26.40 7.24
CA LEU A 768 -6.70 -26.04 7.18
C LEU A 768 -7.41 -26.28 8.51
N GLU A 769 -7.12 -27.39 9.19
CA GLU A 769 -7.64 -27.68 10.53
C GLU A 769 -7.11 -26.68 11.56
N GLY A 770 -5.81 -26.38 11.54
CA GLY A 770 -5.19 -25.38 12.41
C GLY A 770 -5.82 -23.99 12.24
N LEU A 771 -6.01 -23.55 11.00
CA LEU A 771 -6.67 -22.28 10.68
C LEU A 771 -8.14 -22.27 11.10
N PHE A 772 -8.87 -23.37 10.89
CA PHE A 772 -10.26 -23.50 11.32
C PHE A 772 -10.38 -23.26 12.83
N ARG A 773 -9.55 -23.92 13.63
CA ARG A 773 -9.54 -23.78 15.10
C ARG A 773 -9.18 -22.36 15.54
N LEU A 774 -8.34 -21.65 14.80
CA LEU A 774 -8.01 -20.24 15.09
C LEU A 774 -9.20 -19.32 14.80
N TYR A 775 -9.85 -19.45 13.64
CA TYR A 775 -10.95 -18.56 13.24
C TYR A 775 -12.25 -18.81 13.99
N THR A 776 -12.46 -20.02 14.50
CA THR A 776 -13.66 -20.40 15.25
C THR A 776 -13.58 -20.13 16.75
N ARG A 777 -12.50 -19.49 17.23
CA ARG A 777 -12.42 -18.95 18.60
C ARG A 777 -13.57 -17.96 18.85
N GLN A 778 -14.20 -18.03 20.02
CA GLN A 778 -15.47 -17.34 20.33
C GLN A 778 -15.46 -15.83 19.98
N SER A 779 -14.33 -15.13 20.21
CA SER A 779 -14.18 -13.71 19.90
C SER A 779 -14.16 -13.40 18.40
N LEU A 780 -13.48 -14.22 17.60
CA LEU A 780 -13.38 -14.04 16.14
C LEU A 780 -14.63 -14.54 15.45
N LEU A 781 -15.19 -15.66 15.93
CA LEU A 781 -16.46 -16.18 15.47
C LEU A 781 -17.52 -15.09 15.59
N ALA A 782 -17.69 -14.46 16.75
CA ALA A 782 -18.67 -13.39 16.98
C ALA A 782 -18.56 -12.19 16.02
N ARG A 783 -17.38 -11.93 15.45
CA ARG A 783 -17.13 -10.80 14.52
C ARG A 783 -17.43 -11.10 13.05
N MET A 784 -17.74 -12.36 12.70
CA MET A 784 -18.01 -12.73 11.30
C MET A 784 -19.33 -12.15 10.80
N ASN A 785 -19.27 -11.46 9.67
CA ASN A 785 -20.41 -10.92 8.95
C ASN A 785 -20.34 -11.32 7.46
N PHE A 786 -21.23 -12.20 7.01
CA PHE A 786 -21.27 -12.68 5.62
C PHE A 786 -22.02 -11.73 4.66
N GLU A 787 -22.63 -10.66 5.17
CA GLU A 787 -23.27 -9.61 4.36
C GLU A 787 -22.27 -8.50 3.96
N GLU A 788 -21.03 -8.58 4.46
CA GLU A 788 -19.95 -7.67 4.08
C GLU A 788 -19.60 -7.83 2.59
N LYS A 789 -19.36 -6.71 1.89
CA LYS A 789 -18.88 -6.74 0.50
C LYS A 789 -17.40 -7.15 0.47
N ILE A 790 -17.13 -8.32 -0.09
CA ILE A 790 -15.78 -8.89 -0.17
C ILE A 790 -15.14 -8.51 -1.52
N PRO A 791 -13.95 -7.90 -1.55
CA PRO A 791 -13.25 -7.56 -2.79
C PRO A 791 -13.00 -8.80 -3.67
N GLY A 792 -13.35 -8.71 -4.95
CA GLY A 792 -13.16 -9.79 -5.93
C GLY A 792 -14.21 -10.90 -5.88
N LEU A 793 -15.27 -10.76 -5.07
CA LEU A 793 -16.43 -11.65 -5.08
C LEU A 793 -17.72 -10.84 -5.32
N PRO A 794 -18.67 -11.31 -6.16
CA PRO A 794 -19.95 -10.64 -6.37
C PRO A 794 -20.78 -10.66 -5.08
N SER A 795 -20.86 -11.81 -4.42
CA SER A 795 -21.44 -11.98 -3.09
C SER A 795 -20.81 -13.18 -2.38
N PHE A 796 -20.89 -13.21 -1.05
CA PHE A 796 -20.50 -14.41 -0.29
C PHE A 796 -21.45 -15.58 -0.57
N TYR A 797 -22.73 -15.31 -0.89
CA TYR A 797 -23.71 -16.34 -1.22
C TYR A 797 -23.30 -17.14 -2.47
N ASP A 798 -22.83 -16.47 -3.52
CA ASP A 798 -22.38 -17.14 -4.74
C ASP A 798 -21.16 -18.05 -4.47
N LEU A 799 -20.21 -17.57 -3.66
CA LEU A 799 -19.09 -18.39 -3.19
C LEU A 799 -19.59 -19.61 -2.42
N PHE A 800 -20.52 -19.42 -1.48
CA PHE A 800 -21.06 -20.49 -0.66
C PHE A 800 -21.76 -21.57 -1.51
N VAL A 801 -22.58 -21.18 -2.49
CA VAL A 801 -23.22 -22.12 -3.42
C VAL A 801 -22.18 -22.91 -4.23
N ALA A 802 -21.12 -22.25 -4.72
CA ALA A 802 -20.04 -22.95 -5.42
C ALA A 802 -19.34 -23.99 -4.52
N VAL A 803 -19.08 -23.65 -3.25
CA VAL A 803 -18.49 -24.56 -2.27
C VAL A 803 -19.42 -25.73 -1.94
N LEU A 804 -20.73 -25.49 -1.85
CA LEU A 804 -21.74 -26.54 -1.65
C LEU A 804 -21.75 -27.55 -2.82
N GLN A 805 -21.77 -27.04 -4.06
CA GLN A 805 -21.73 -27.89 -5.26
C GLN A 805 -20.43 -28.71 -5.33
N GLN A 806 -19.30 -28.10 -5.01
CA GLN A 806 -18.01 -28.79 -4.98
C GLN A 806 -17.97 -29.86 -3.89
N TYR A 807 -18.56 -29.60 -2.72
CA TYR A 807 -18.68 -30.62 -1.67
C TYR A 807 -19.51 -31.83 -2.14
N GLU A 808 -20.66 -31.58 -2.75
CA GLU A 808 -21.50 -32.65 -3.28
C GLU A 808 -20.79 -33.48 -4.35
N ALA A 809 -19.98 -32.84 -5.20
CA ALA A 809 -19.27 -33.49 -6.29
C ALA A 809 -18.07 -34.33 -5.84
N VAL A 810 -17.20 -33.80 -4.96
CA VAL A 810 -15.86 -34.38 -4.72
C VAL A 810 -15.44 -34.51 -3.25
N SER A 811 -16.27 -34.16 -2.26
CA SER A 811 -15.83 -34.14 -0.85
C SER A 811 -15.51 -35.50 -0.24
N PHE A 812 -16.05 -36.59 -0.80
CA PHE A 812 -16.02 -37.93 -0.19
C PHE A 812 -16.52 -37.97 1.27
N GLY A 813 -17.34 -37.00 1.70
CA GLY A 813 -17.82 -36.90 3.08
C GLY A 813 -16.76 -36.44 4.09
N ASP A 814 -15.73 -35.71 3.63
CA ASP A 814 -14.63 -35.24 4.48
C ASP A 814 -15.15 -34.40 5.68
N PRO A 815 -14.77 -34.75 6.93
CA PRO A 815 -15.24 -34.05 8.12
C PRO A 815 -14.78 -32.60 8.23
N LEU A 816 -13.56 -32.28 7.78
CA LEU A 816 -13.02 -30.91 7.87
C LEU A 816 -13.73 -30.00 6.87
N PHE A 817 -13.90 -30.45 5.63
CA PHE A 817 -14.66 -29.74 4.61
C PHE A 817 -16.12 -29.53 5.08
N ALA A 818 -16.74 -30.55 5.68
CA ALA A 818 -18.07 -30.40 6.29
C ALA A 818 -18.10 -29.32 7.39
N CYS A 819 -17.07 -29.22 8.23
CA CYS A 819 -16.99 -28.19 9.27
C CYS A 819 -16.95 -26.77 8.69
N TYR A 820 -16.22 -26.55 7.59
CA TYR A 820 -16.20 -25.25 6.90
C TYR A 820 -17.57 -24.87 6.32
N LEU A 821 -18.29 -25.84 5.75
CA LEU A 821 -19.67 -25.63 5.26
C LEU A 821 -20.66 -25.25 6.36
N LEU A 822 -20.43 -25.72 7.58
CA LEU A 822 -21.31 -25.44 8.71
C LEU A 822 -21.12 -24.04 9.31
N ILE A 823 -20.06 -23.30 8.97
CA ILE A 823 -19.85 -21.95 9.54
C ILE A 823 -21.02 -21.00 9.19
N PRO A 824 -21.43 -20.85 7.91
CA PRO A 824 -22.55 -19.98 7.54
C PRO A 824 -23.92 -20.52 7.97
N MET A 825 -24.01 -21.79 8.41
CA MET A 825 -25.26 -22.44 8.84
C MET A 825 -25.72 -22.08 10.25
N GLN A 826 -24.89 -21.40 11.04
CA GLN A 826 -25.24 -20.98 12.38
C GLN A 826 -26.47 -20.04 12.38
N GLN A 827 -27.29 -20.13 13.42
CA GLN A 827 -28.58 -19.43 13.51
C GLN A 827 -28.49 -17.91 13.43
N ARG A 828 -27.33 -17.35 13.79
CA ARG A 828 -27.03 -15.91 13.73
C ARG A 828 -26.88 -15.33 12.32
N HIS A 829 -26.61 -16.15 11.31
CA HIS A 829 -26.39 -15.71 9.94
C HIS A 829 -27.70 -15.76 9.13
N SER A 830 -27.71 -15.12 7.95
CA SER A 830 -28.86 -15.06 7.06
C SER A 830 -29.46 -16.44 6.81
N ILE A 831 -30.80 -16.50 6.80
CA ILE A 831 -31.55 -17.71 6.54
C ILE A 831 -31.33 -18.26 5.12
N GLU A 832 -30.91 -17.41 4.18
CA GLU A 832 -30.67 -17.78 2.78
C GLU A 832 -29.63 -18.90 2.67
N TYR A 833 -28.56 -18.85 3.47
CA TYR A 833 -27.56 -19.92 3.49
C TYR A 833 -28.20 -21.25 3.92
N ARG A 834 -29.06 -21.22 4.95
CA ARG A 834 -29.78 -22.42 5.38
C ARG A 834 -30.67 -22.90 4.25
N LYS A 835 -31.52 -22.04 3.68
CA LYS A 835 -32.41 -22.39 2.57
C LYS A 835 -31.66 -23.05 1.40
N ALA A 836 -30.50 -22.53 0.98
CA ALA A 836 -29.69 -23.08 -0.12
C ALA A 836 -29.46 -24.60 -0.01
N ILE A 837 -29.10 -25.11 1.18
CA ILE A 837 -28.89 -26.56 1.39
C ILE A 837 -30.20 -27.36 1.30
N TRP A 838 -31.30 -26.81 1.84
CA TRP A 838 -32.58 -27.53 1.96
C TRP A 838 -33.48 -27.40 0.73
N THR A 839 -33.17 -26.48 -0.20
CA THR A 839 -33.90 -26.29 -1.47
C THR A 839 -33.09 -26.70 -2.68
N GLU A 840 -31.92 -26.07 -2.89
CA GLU A 840 -31.16 -26.13 -4.14
C GLU A 840 -30.14 -27.28 -4.14
N ASN A 841 -29.51 -27.54 -2.99
CA ASN A 841 -28.43 -28.53 -2.84
C ASN A 841 -28.81 -29.72 -1.94
N THR A 842 -29.99 -30.29 -2.18
CA THR A 842 -30.53 -31.37 -1.32
C THR A 842 -29.67 -32.65 -1.29
N GLY A 843 -28.78 -32.87 -2.26
CA GLY A 843 -27.84 -34.00 -2.26
C GLY A 843 -26.88 -33.97 -1.06
N ILE A 844 -26.59 -32.78 -0.53
CA ILE A 844 -25.73 -32.58 0.66
C ILE A 844 -26.31 -33.23 1.91
N LEU A 845 -27.64 -33.31 2.02
CA LEU A 845 -28.31 -33.96 3.14
C LEU A 845 -27.92 -35.45 3.29
N ARG A 846 -27.46 -36.07 2.19
CA ARG A 846 -27.00 -37.45 2.15
C ARG A 846 -25.48 -37.59 2.23
N THR A 847 -24.72 -36.60 1.78
CA THR A 847 -23.24 -36.67 1.71
C THR A 847 -22.54 -36.06 2.92
N LEU A 848 -23.20 -35.20 3.70
CA LEU A 848 -22.62 -34.58 4.91
C LEU A 848 -22.59 -35.58 6.09
N THR A 849 -21.62 -36.49 6.06
CA THR A 849 -21.48 -37.61 7.02
C THR A 849 -20.78 -37.24 8.34
N LEU A 850 -20.69 -35.95 8.68
CA LEU A 850 -19.98 -35.46 9.86
C LEU A 850 -20.53 -36.06 11.17
N PRO A 851 -19.72 -36.85 11.90
CA PRO A 851 -20.08 -37.35 13.23
C PRO A 851 -20.15 -36.21 14.27
N LEU A 852 -21.02 -36.37 15.28
CA LEU A 852 -21.21 -35.34 16.33
C LEU A 852 -19.98 -35.14 17.22
N ASP A 853 -19.16 -36.16 17.40
CA ASP A 853 -17.89 -36.14 18.16
C ASP A 853 -16.74 -35.44 17.42
N GLN A 854 -16.85 -35.30 16.09
CA GLN A 854 -15.87 -34.60 15.25
C GLN A 854 -16.31 -33.16 14.91
N LEU A 855 -17.44 -32.70 15.44
CA LEU A 855 -17.92 -31.34 15.24
C LEU A 855 -17.02 -30.35 16.02
N LEU A 856 -16.28 -29.52 15.29
CA LEU A 856 -15.37 -28.53 15.87
C LEU A 856 -16.07 -27.24 16.35
N LEU A 857 -17.38 -27.10 16.10
CA LEU A 857 -18.19 -25.95 16.48
C LEU A 857 -19.13 -26.31 17.64
N ASP A 858 -19.43 -25.36 18.52
CA ASP A 858 -20.49 -25.58 19.52
C ASP A 858 -21.84 -25.79 18.80
N ILE A 859 -22.45 -26.94 19.05
CA ILE A 859 -23.74 -27.33 18.50
C ILE A 859 -24.83 -26.31 18.83
N ASN A 860 -24.71 -25.59 19.96
CA ASN A 860 -25.68 -24.58 20.37
C ASN A 860 -25.83 -23.44 19.36
N HIS A 861 -24.77 -23.11 18.60
CA HIS A 861 -24.82 -22.07 17.57
C HIS A 861 -25.77 -22.40 16.40
N PHE A 862 -26.17 -23.67 16.25
CA PHE A 862 -27.13 -24.13 15.24
C PHE A 862 -28.56 -24.26 15.77
N LEU A 863 -28.71 -24.29 17.09
CA LEU A 863 -29.97 -24.56 17.77
C LEU A 863 -30.61 -23.29 18.32
N ALA A 864 -29.80 -22.31 18.73
CA ALA A 864 -30.23 -21.07 19.33
C ALA A 864 -29.77 -19.85 18.51
N PRO A 865 -30.64 -18.87 18.22
CA PRO A 865 -32.09 -18.86 18.50
C PRO A 865 -32.87 -19.95 17.74
N GLU A 866 -34.08 -20.26 18.21
CA GLU A 866 -34.99 -21.21 17.55
C GLU A 866 -35.43 -20.66 16.18
N GLU A 867 -35.59 -21.55 15.18
CA GLU A 867 -35.94 -21.14 13.83
C GLU A 867 -37.36 -20.54 13.76
N THR A 868 -37.46 -19.33 13.21
CA THR A 868 -38.74 -18.58 13.14
C THR A 868 -39.43 -18.68 11.79
N ASP A 869 -38.71 -19.00 10.71
CA ASP A 869 -39.26 -19.09 9.36
C ASP A 869 -40.04 -20.39 9.15
N PRO A 870 -41.36 -20.33 8.90
CA PRO A 870 -42.19 -21.52 8.75
C PRO A 870 -41.86 -22.32 7.48
N GLU A 871 -41.30 -21.69 6.44
CA GLU A 871 -40.92 -22.38 5.21
C GLU A 871 -39.73 -23.30 5.43
N LEU A 872 -38.67 -22.81 6.10
CA LEU A 872 -37.50 -23.62 6.42
C LEU A 872 -37.84 -24.77 7.37
N VAL A 873 -38.69 -24.55 8.38
CA VAL A 873 -39.18 -25.63 9.26
C VAL A 873 -40.00 -26.67 8.48
N ARG A 874 -40.80 -26.23 7.49
CA ARG A 874 -41.51 -27.14 6.58
C ARG A 874 -40.53 -27.98 5.76
N LEU A 875 -39.42 -27.41 5.30
CA LEU A 875 -38.38 -28.14 4.57
C LEU A 875 -37.67 -29.17 5.46
N TYR A 876 -37.31 -28.82 6.71
CA TYR A 876 -36.77 -29.75 7.69
C TYR A 876 -37.70 -30.95 7.91
N TYR A 877 -38.99 -30.65 8.10
CA TYR A 877 -40.01 -31.67 8.27
C TYR A 877 -40.15 -32.58 7.05
N GLN A 878 -40.19 -32.00 5.85
CA GLN A 878 -40.31 -32.77 4.60
C GLN A 878 -39.09 -33.67 4.37
N ALA A 879 -37.89 -33.19 4.67
CA ALA A 879 -36.67 -33.98 4.56
C ALA A 879 -36.62 -35.15 5.56
N LEU A 880 -37.08 -34.92 6.80
CA LEU A 880 -37.21 -35.96 7.83
C LEU A 880 -38.29 -36.99 7.48
N TYR A 881 -39.50 -36.53 7.16
CA TYR A 881 -40.65 -37.39 6.85
C TYR A 881 -40.47 -38.16 5.54
N GLY A 882 -39.92 -37.50 4.51
CA GLY A 882 -39.62 -38.09 3.21
C GLY A 882 -38.44 -39.07 3.23
N GLY A 883 -37.68 -39.13 4.34
CA GLY A 883 -36.53 -40.01 4.49
C GLY A 883 -35.30 -39.63 3.66
N SER A 884 -35.30 -38.42 3.08
CA SER A 884 -34.16 -37.79 2.39
C SER A 884 -33.05 -37.44 3.38
N LEU A 885 -33.41 -37.11 4.63
CA LEU A 885 -32.50 -36.91 5.75
C LEU A 885 -32.58 -38.10 6.71
N ARG A 886 -31.43 -38.72 7.03
CA ARG A 886 -31.34 -39.83 7.98
C ARG A 886 -30.18 -39.63 8.93
N ARG A 887 -30.35 -40.04 10.18
CA ARG A 887 -29.31 -39.97 11.22
C ARG A 887 -27.99 -40.61 10.79
N VAL A 888 -28.04 -41.74 10.08
CA VAL A 888 -26.85 -42.48 9.62
C VAL A 888 -26.07 -41.72 8.55
N TRP A 889 -26.74 -40.88 7.75
CA TRP A 889 -26.12 -40.15 6.64
C TRP A 889 -25.66 -38.76 7.06
N SER A 890 -26.40 -38.07 7.93
CA SER A 890 -26.05 -36.72 8.37
C SER A 890 -26.47 -36.47 9.81
N PRO A 891 -25.68 -36.96 10.78
CA PRO A 891 -25.99 -36.86 12.22
C PRO A 891 -26.25 -35.43 12.70
N VAL A 892 -25.40 -34.47 12.29
CA VAL A 892 -25.50 -33.06 12.71
C VAL A 892 -26.77 -32.40 12.16
N LEU A 893 -27.02 -32.48 10.85
CA LEU A 893 -28.21 -31.87 10.25
C LEU A 893 -29.51 -32.53 10.72
N TYR A 894 -29.49 -33.85 10.96
CA TYR A 894 -30.62 -34.57 11.55
C TYR A 894 -30.96 -34.02 12.94
N LEU A 895 -29.97 -33.80 13.80
CA LEU A 895 -30.15 -33.22 15.13
C LEU A 895 -30.76 -31.81 15.07
N VAL A 896 -30.22 -30.95 14.20
CA VAL A 896 -30.70 -29.57 14.00
C VAL A 896 -32.16 -29.57 13.51
N ALA A 897 -32.49 -30.40 12.53
CA ALA A 897 -33.85 -30.53 12.01
C ALA A 897 -34.84 -31.05 13.06
N VAL A 898 -34.47 -32.08 13.83
CA VAL A 898 -35.31 -32.64 14.92
C VAL A 898 -35.57 -31.59 15.99
N HIS A 899 -34.53 -30.83 16.39
CA HIS A 899 -34.66 -29.75 17.36
C HIS A 899 -35.67 -28.69 16.91
N HIS A 900 -35.45 -28.07 15.75
CA HIS A 900 -36.29 -26.97 15.28
C HIS A 900 -37.72 -27.41 14.95
N VAL A 901 -37.92 -28.62 14.41
CA VAL A 901 -39.27 -29.18 14.21
C VAL A 901 -39.98 -29.44 15.55
N ASN A 902 -39.29 -30.02 16.55
CA ASN A 902 -39.87 -30.21 17.88
C ASN A 902 -40.28 -28.86 18.50
N ARG A 903 -39.38 -27.87 18.48
CA ARG A 903 -39.63 -26.55 19.04
C ARG A 903 -40.80 -25.86 18.36
N PHE A 904 -40.86 -25.87 17.03
CA PHE A 904 -41.98 -25.28 16.27
C PHE A 904 -43.33 -25.97 16.56
N LEU A 905 -43.35 -27.30 16.66
CA LEU A 905 -44.58 -28.07 16.94
C LEU A 905 -45.17 -27.76 18.32
N TYR A 906 -44.31 -27.51 19.31
CA TYR A 906 -44.71 -27.25 20.70
C TYR A 906 -44.62 -25.76 21.10
N ALA A 907 -44.24 -24.87 20.18
CA ALA A 907 -44.21 -23.44 20.43
C ALA A 907 -45.64 -22.93 20.75
N GLN A 908 -45.75 -22.18 21.85
CA GLN A 908 -47.04 -21.68 22.38
C GLN A 908 -47.67 -20.58 21.53
N ASP A 909 -46.97 -20.11 20.50
CA ASP A 909 -47.44 -19.08 19.59
C ASP A 909 -48.61 -19.57 18.71
N LYS A 910 -49.64 -18.72 18.60
CA LYS A 910 -50.86 -18.98 17.80
C LYS A 910 -50.65 -18.85 16.28
N THR A 911 -49.41 -18.69 15.82
CA THR A 911 -49.05 -18.60 14.40
C THR A 911 -49.01 -19.99 13.75
N HIS A 912 -49.42 -20.07 12.48
CA HIS A 912 -49.38 -21.30 11.64
C HIS A 912 -50.01 -22.57 12.26
N LEU A 913 -51.09 -22.44 13.05
CA LEU A 913 -51.75 -23.57 13.73
C LEU A 913 -52.17 -24.71 12.79
N GLN A 914 -52.66 -24.40 11.58
CA GLN A 914 -53.03 -25.41 10.59
C GLN A 914 -51.83 -26.23 10.12
N LEU A 915 -50.67 -25.58 9.90
CA LEU A 915 -49.43 -26.25 9.52
C LEU A 915 -48.93 -27.17 10.65
N LYS A 916 -48.91 -26.66 11.90
CA LYS A 916 -48.53 -27.43 13.10
C LYS A 916 -49.40 -28.69 13.27
N ARG A 917 -50.72 -28.56 13.15
CA ARG A 917 -51.67 -29.69 13.25
C ARG A 917 -51.47 -30.70 12.11
N THR A 918 -51.26 -30.22 10.88
CA THR A 918 -51.06 -31.10 9.71
C THR A 918 -49.74 -31.89 9.83
N MET A 919 -48.66 -31.23 10.28
CA MET A 919 -47.38 -31.90 10.50
C MET A 919 -47.45 -32.92 11.64
N MET A 920 -48.07 -32.55 12.78
CA MET A 920 -48.20 -33.45 13.93
C MET A 920 -49.09 -34.67 13.61
N SER A 921 -50.24 -34.48 12.96
CA SER A 921 -51.13 -35.59 12.59
C SER A 921 -50.46 -36.57 11.64
N LYS A 922 -49.75 -36.07 10.61
CA LYS A 922 -48.96 -36.91 9.69
C LYS A 922 -47.81 -37.64 10.39
N MET A 923 -47.16 -37.03 11.40
CA MET A 923 -46.13 -37.74 12.19
C MET A 923 -46.70 -38.86 13.04
N LEU A 924 -47.83 -38.61 13.69
CA LEU A 924 -48.50 -39.59 14.54
C LEU A 924 -49.02 -40.79 13.74
N ALA A 925 -49.40 -40.56 12.47
CA ALA A 925 -49.82 -41.60 11.53
C ALA A 925 -48.66 -42.28 10.76
N SER A 926 -47.40 -41.88 10.99
CA SER A 926 -46.26 -42.39 10.22
C SER A 926 -45.83 -43.80 10.66
N ASN A 927 -45.37 -44.63 9.70
CA ASN A 927 -44.90 -45.99 9.98
C ASN A 927 -43.48 -46.03 10.60
N ASN A 928 -42.76 -44.90 10.65
CA ASN A 928 -41.39 -44.82 11.16
C ASN A 928 -41.40 -44.48 12.66
N GLN A 929 -41.54 -45.50 13.49
CA GLN A 929 -41.63 -45.37 14.95
C GLN A 929 -40.39 -44.70 15.57
N GLU A 930 -39.20 -44.92 15.02
CA GLU A 930 -37.95 -44.30 15.51
C GLU A 930 -37.96 -42.77 15.30
N LEU A 931 -38.36 -42.31 14.10
CA LEU A 931 -38.46 -40.88 13.80
C LEU A 931 -39.53 -40.19 14.64
N GLN A 932 -40.70 -40.83 14.79
CA GLN A 932 -41.79 -40.35 15.63
C GLN A 932 -41.30 -40.19 17.07
N HIS A 933 -40.58 -41.18 17.60
CA HIS A 933 -40.01 -41.14 18.94
C HIS A 933 -39.02 -39.98 19.10
N HIS A 934 -38.08 -39.81 18.17
CA HIS A 934 -37.10 -38.71 18.21
C HIS A 934 -37.76 -37.33 18.18
N ILE A 935 -38.73 -37.07 17.29
CA ILE A 935 -39.33 -35.74 17.16
C ILE A 935 -40.28 -35.44 18.32
N VAL A 936 -41.12 -36.39 18.74
CA VAL A 936 -42.17 -36.13 19.75
C VAL A 936 -41.57 -36.02 21.15
N TYR A 937 -40.60 -36.89 21.48
CA TYR A 937 -40.01 -37.01 22.82
C TYR A 937 -38.71 -36.23 23.00
N TYR A 938 -38.27 -35.43 22.01
CA TYR A 938 -37.07 -34.61 22.14
C TYR A 938 -37.12 -33.64 23.35
N LYS A 939 -36.05 -33.66 24.17
CA LYS A 939 -35.89 -32.81 25.36
C LYS A 939 -34.79 -31.76 25.18
N LYS A 940 -33.53 -32.19 25.06
CA LYS A 940 -32.35 -31.33 24.87
C LYS A 940 -31.24 -32.06 24.12
N VAL A 941 -30.26 -31.31 23.64
CA VAL A 941 -29.02 -31.88 23.09
C VAL A 941 -28.12 -32.35 24.23
N ASP A 942 -27.56 -33.54 24.05
CA ASP A 942 -26.56 -34.11 24.94
C ASP A 942 -25.59 -34.95 24.10
N LEU A 943 -24.40 -34.40 23.86
CA LEU A 943 -23.36 -35.02 23.03
C LEU A 943 -22.70 -36.24 23.71
N SER A 944 -22.93 -36.46 25.01
CA SER A 944 -22.42 -37.64 25.72
C SER A 944 -23.21 -38.92 25.44
N LEU A 945 -24.40 -38.80 24.86
CA LEU A 945 -25.28 -39.92 24.52
C LEU A 945 -25.06 -40.38 23.08
N LEU A 946 -25.27 -41.68 22.82
CA LEU A 946 -25.11 -42.33 21.50
C LEU A 946 -25.85 -41.64 20.33
N HIS A 947 -26.87 -40.83 20.62
CA HIS A 947 -27.70 -40.16 19.62
C HIS A 947 -27.56 -38.63 19.62
N GLY A 948 -26.68 -38.07 20.46
CA GLY A 948 -26.56 -36.61 20.63
C GLY A 948 -27.78 -35.93 21.25
N MET A 949 -28.76 -36.70 21.71
CA MET A 949 -30.09 -36.21 22.13
C MET A 949 -30.52 -36.90 23.42
N GLU A 950 -31.02 -36.11 24.36
CA GLU A 950 -31.81 -36.61 25.48
C GLU A 950 -33.29 -36.62 25.07
N LEU A 951 -33.94 -37.76 25.29
CA LEU A 951 -35.37 -37.96 25.04
C LEU A 951 -36.11 -38.11 26.37
N TYR A 952 -37.36 -37.64 26.41
CA TYR A 952 -38.26 -37.87 27.54
C TYR A 952 -38.67 -39.35 27.60
N THR A 953 -38.65 -39.95 28.78
CA THR A 953 -39.25 -41.28 29.03
C THR A 953 -40.77 -41.19 29.07
N GLU A 954 -41.31 -40.10 29.61
CA GLU A 954 -42.74 -39.75 29.62
C GLU A 954 -42.92 -38.29 29.20
N LEU A 955 -43.91 -38.02 28.34
CA LEU A 955 -44.14 -36.65 27.84
C LEU A 955 -44.63 -35.72 28.96
N PRO A 956 -44.18 -34.46 29.00
CA PRO A 956 -44.76 -33.47 29.90
C PRO A 956 -46.27 -33.33 29.68
N ALA A 957 -47.04 -33.17 30.76
CA ALA A 957 -48.52 -33.18 30.73
C ALA A 957 -49.13 -32.25 29.66
N ILE A 958 -48.54 -31.08 29.42
CA ILE A 958 -48.99 -30.11 28.41
C ILE A 958 -48.80 -30.65 26.99
N ARG A 959 -47.65 -31.29 26.70
CA ARG A 959 -47.37 -31.90 25.40
C ARG A 959 -48.25 -33.14 25.18
N GLN A 960 -48.46 -33.92 26.24
CA GLN A 960 -49.29 -35.13 26.22
C GLN A 960 -50.76 -34.79 25.91
N GLN A 961 -51.33 -33.78 26.58
CA GLN A 961 -52.68 -33.28 26.29
C GLN A 961 -52.83 -32.82 24.83
N TYR A 962 -51.82 -32.12 24.29
CA TYR A 962 -51.83 -31.69 22.89
C TYR A 962 -51.78 -32.88 21.92
N THR A 963 -50.90 -33.86 22.15
CA THR A 963 -50.82 -35.06 21.32
C THR A 963 -52.08 -35.91 21.39
N ASP A 964 -52.70 -36.05 22.56
CA ASP A 964 -53.90 -36.86 22.77
C ASP A 964 -55.14 -36.20 22.16
N SER A 965 -55.22 -34.86 22.21
CA SER A 965 -56.27 -34.09 21.51
C SER A 965 -56.24 -34.24 19.98
N LEU A 966 -55.06 -34.53 19.41
CA LEU A 966 -54.90 -34.75 17.99
C LEU A 966 -55.12 -36.21 17.61
N LYS A 967 -54.71 -37.17 18.45
CA LYS A 967 -55.01 -38.60 18.25
C LYS A 967 -56.50 -38.91 18.28
N SER A 968 -57.31 -38.15 19.01
CA SER A 968 -58.78 -38.30 19.00
C SER A 968 -59.45 -37.67 17.77
N SER A 969 -58.70 -36.89 16.98
CA SER A 969 -59.17 -36.21 15.75
C SER A 969 -58.71 -36.87 14.44
N ILE A 970 -57.83 -37.87 14.53
CA ILE A 970 -57.32 -38.73 13.43
C ILE A 970 -58.12 -40.02 13.48
#